data_AF-A0A1Q4BQK7-F1
#
_entry.id   AF-A0A1Q4BQK7-F1
#
_cell.length_a   1.000
_cell.length_b   1.000
_cell.length_c   1.000
_cell.angle_alpha   90.00
_cell.angle_beta   90.00
_cell.angle_gamma   90.00
#
_symmetry.space_group_name_H-M   'P 1'
#
loop_
_entity.id
_entity.type
_entity.pdbx_description
1 polymer ?
#
loop_
_entity_poly.entity_id
_entity_poly.type
_entity_poly.pdbx_seq_one_letter_code
_entity_poly.pdbx_strand_id
1 'polypeptide(L)'
;MRQSDIANATGVPPATGSLSIIRSLNTEQPAAGFETYIVIAADGSITAFNGHVDLGTGIRTSLTQIVAEELDVPLSRVTMVLGNTEQVPDQGPTIASETIQIAAVPLRQAAAQARQYLLTRAAADLGQPADDLTVDDGLVRARNNRSVSYGELVAGKTVCLELRDDVPVKDVAAYKIVGQAVPRVEIPAMATGTMTFVHDVRVPGMLHGRVVRPPYAGVDIGDFVGTSLIAVDESSVADIPGLVAVVRIADFVGVVAEREENAIRAAQQLKITWKPTPALPDLSDLAKALRANPSTPRVLLDKNDVDGAIAGAATPMQRQYIWPYQIHGSIGPSCAVADYGDDGVRVWTGSQNPHMLRTDLAQLLALPESAVDVIRLEAAGCYGRNCADDVSADAALLSRAVRRPVRVQLTREQEHAWDPKGAAQLMEINGGLDADGNAVAYDFATRYPSNAARTLPLILTGTIPPAATMWQMGDRTAIPPYDYDAMRVVVHDMAPIVRASWFRGVSAMPNSFAHESYIDELATEAGVDPVEYRLRYLKDERAADLVRSVADRAKWVPRPVWTPPEADGDVVRGRGFAYAVYVHGTFPGKAAAASAWVADVAVNKVTGDVAVTHVTVGQDSGLVINPDGVRHQIHGNVIQSTSRALMEEVSFAPTAVASREWGGYPIITFPDVPKIDVLILPRQDQPPLGVGESVSVPSAAAIANAIFDATGVRFRELPFTPERIREGLQAAQAKAAPSPAKKRGLFAGLAAVCTAIAGLVVAASPWRPAIAPITRPDVATYSAATIARGQQLAALGDCAVCHTADGGVVNAGGRPLQTPFGTIFATNITPDVETGIGAWSYPAFERAMRQGIHRDGRHLYPAFPYNHFAKTSEADLQALYAYLMAQPAVRQENRDNALAFPFNLRPLMAGWNLLFHTPAPFVTDPAKSDIWNRGAYLVEGLGHCGACHTPRNALGAEKTKAHLAGGFADGWDAPPLTSLSQAPISWSEDEFFNYLRSGISTFHGVAAGPMGPVVKELAALPDSDIRAMAVYLASYNPDAPTAAAQQALAAKLETITSARPVTASSQGARIYDGACAVCHEVGGPELFGSRPSLALNSNLHSATPGNLLQVILHGINAPVSGDLGTMPGFANSLDDRQVSELASYLRQRFAPDKPAWSDIETAVRAARQAAAQ
;
A
#
# COMPACT_ATOMS: atom_id res chain seq x y z
N MET A 1 -41.47 30.76 -8.61
CA MET A 1 -40.49 30.58 -7.51
C MET A 1 -40.22 31.90 -6.84
N ARG A 2 -39.97 31.93 -5.52
CA ARG A 2 -39.58 33.16 -4.81
C ARG A 2 -38.08 33.39 -4.95
N GLN A 3 -37.66 34.65 -4.89
CA GLN A 3 -36.25 35.07 -5.03
C GLN A 3 -35.34 34.45 -3.95
N SER A 4 -35.90 34.16 -2.77
CA SER A 4 -35.27 33.40 -1.68
C SER A 4 -34.89 31.98 -2.09
N ASP A 5 -35.69 31.34 -2.94
CA ASP A 5 -35.55 29.92 -3.29
C ASP A 5 -34.36 29.75 -4.26
N ILE A 6 -34.16 30.71 -5.17
CA ILE A 6 -33.02 30.75 -6.11
C ILE A 6 -31.73 31.16 -5.39
N ALA A 7 -31.78 32.15 -4.49
CA ALA A 7 -30.60 32.57 -3.72
C ALA A 7 -30.10 31.45 -2.79
N ASN A 8 -31.01 30.71 -2.14
CA ASN A 8 -30.65 29.57 -1.32
C ASN A 8 -30.10 28.40 -2.15
N ALA A 9 -30.70 28.10 -3.32
CA ALA A 9 -30.26 26.98 -4.17
C ALA A 9 -28.93 27.24 -4.89
N THR A 10 -28.59 28.51 -5.18
CA THR A 10 -27.40 28.86 -5.98
C THR A 10 -26.22 29.36 -5.16
N GLY A 11 -26.43 29.72 -3.88
CA GLY A 11 -25.39 30.32 -3.03
C GLY A 11 -24.94 31.72 -3.48
N VAL A 12 -25.56 32.30 -4.50
CA VAL A 12 -25.29 33.66 -4.99
C VAL A 12 -26.13 34.63 -4.15
N PRO A 13 -25.54 35.71 -3.59
CA PRO A 13 -26.29 36.73 -2.85
C PRO A 13 -27.47 37.22 -3.71
N PRO A 14 -28.59 37.67 -3.12
CA PRO A 14 -29.67 38.29 -3.88
C PRO A 14 -29.15 39.57 -4.53
N ALA A 15 -28.60 39.41 -5.74
CA ALA A 15 -28.22 40.51 -6.60
C ALA A 15 -29.51 41.25 -6.97
N THR A 16 -29.39 42.54 -7.20
CA THR A 16 -30.49 43.40 -7.67
C THR A 16 -31.01 43.00 -9.06
N GLY A 17 -30.65 41.83 -9.62
CA GLY A 17 -31.11 41.24 -10.87
C GLY A 17 -30.28 40.00 -11.25
N SER A 18 -30.89 39.04 -11.95
CA SER A 18 -30.23 37.80 -12.41
C SER A 18 -30.96 37.14 -13.59
N LEU A 19 -30.24 36.37 -14.39
CA LEU A 19 -30.76 35.43 -15.38
C LEU A 19 -30.32 34.01 -15.03
N SER A 20 -31.27 33.08 -14.93
CA SER A 20 -31.00 31.67 -14.65
C SER A 20 -31.60 30.77 -15.73
N ILE A 21 -30.84 29.75 -16.16
CA ILE A 21 -31.34 28.65 -17.00
C ILE A 21 -31.48 27.40 -16.14
N ILE A 22 -32.68 26.84 -16.09
CA ILE A 22 -33.04 25.73 -15.19
C ILE A 22 -33.73 24.58 -15.94
N ARG A 23 -33.74 23.38 -15.36
CA ARG A 23 -34.59 22.26 -15.79
C ARG A 23 -35.51 21.84 -14.64
N SER A 24 -36.81 21.81 -14.88
CA SER A 24 -37.80 21.42 -13.89
C SER A 24 -37.83 19.90 -13.71
N LEU A 25 -37.70 19.41 -12.46
CA LEU A 25 -37.60 17.97 -12.16
C LEU A 25 -38.94 17.21 -12.30
N ASN A 26 -40.07 17.92 -12.24
CA ASN A 26 -41.39 17.35 -12.51
C ASN A 26 -42.32 18.41 -13.12
N THR A 27 -42.72 18.23 -14.38
CA THR A 27 -43.52 19.21 -15.14
C THR A 27 -44.97 19.31 -14.66
N GLU A 28 -45.47 18.30 -13.93
CA GLU A 28 -46.84 18.27 -13.38
C GLU A 28 -46.94 18.85 -11.96
N GLN A 29 -45.82 19.00 -11.24
CA GLN A 29 -45.76 19.59 -9.89
C GLN A 29 -44.56 20.55 -9.74
N PRO A 30 -44.77 21.87 -9.89
CA PRO A 30 -43.71 22.88 -9.79
C PRO A 30 -43.03 22.98 -8.41
N ALA A 31 -43.55 22.29 -7.39
CA ALA A 31 -42.95 22.20 -6.06
C ALA A 31 -41.84 21.13 -5.95
N ALA A 32 -41.62 20.32 -6.99
CA ALA A 32 -40.68 19.20 -7.01
C ALA A 32 -39.19 19.60 -7.19
N GLY A 33 -38.87 20.90 -7.15
CA GLY A 33 -37.50 21.40 -7.33
C GLY A 33 -37.11 21.60 -8.81
N PHE A 34 -35.91 22.16 -9.02
CA PHE A 34 -35.34 22.45 -10.32
C PHE A 34 -33.82 22.29 -10.28
N GLU A 35 -33.23 21.94 -11.42
CA GLU A 35 -31.78 21.92 -11.61
C GLU A 35 -31.33 23.22 -12.25
N THR A 36 -30.21 23.78 -11.80
CA THR A 36 -29.65 25.01 -12.38
C THR A 36 -28.45 24.68 -13.25
N TYR A 37 -28.34 25.30 -14.43
CA TYR A 37 -27.17 25.14 -15.31
C TYR A 37 -26.30 26.39 -15.36
N ILE A 38 -26.93 27.56 -15.47
CA ILE A 38 -26.23 28.85 -15.57
C ILE A 38 -26.98 29.92 -14.80
N VAL A 39 -26.22 30.77 -14.11
CA VAL A 39 -26.68 32.01 -13.47
C VAL A 39 -25.77 33.15 -13.94
N ILE A 40 -26.38 34.23 -14.44
CA ILE A 40 -25.71 35.49 -14.79
C ILE A 40 -26.26 36.57 -13.87
N ALA A 41 -25.40 37.15 -13.03
CA ALA A 41 -25.79 38.18 -12.08
C ALA A 41 -25.67 39.60 -12.66
N ALA A 42 -26.34 40.57 -12.03
CA ALA A 42 -26.32 41.97 -12.46
C ALA A 42 -24.93 42.64 -12.42
N ASP A 43 -23.98 42.09 -11.66
CA ASP A 43 -22.56 42.53 -11.67
C ASP A 43 -21.75 41.95 -12.85
N GLY A 44 -22.39 41.13 -13.70
CA GLY A 44 -21.77 40.48 -14.85
C GLY A 44 -21.04 39.17 -14.53
N SER A 45 -21.05 38.71 -13.28
CA SER A 45 -20.51 37.40 -12.90
C SER A 45 -21.37 36.27 -13.44
N ILE A 46 -20.71 35.18 -13.88
CA ILE A 46 -21.36 34.00 -14.46
C ILE A 46 -20.98 32.80 -13.60
N THR A 47 -21.99 32.08 -13.10
CA THR A 47 -21.81 30.80 -12.42
C THR A 47 -22.46 29.70 -13.24
N ALA A 48 -21.71 28.64 -13.52
CA ALA A 48 -22.16 27.48 -14.27
C ALA A 48 -22.07 26.23 -13.39
N PHE A 49 -22.99 25.29 -13.58
CA PHE A 49 -23.16 24.13 -12.71
C PHE A 49 -23.14 22.84 -13.53
N ASN A 50 -22.44 21.83 -13.05
CA ASN A 50 -22.39 20.51 -13.68
C ASN A 50 -22.31 19.41 -12.60
N GLY A 51 -23.06 18.33 -12.80
CA GLY A 51 -23.14 17.19 -11.88
C GLY A 51 -21.85 16.38 -11.80
N HIS A 52 -21.06 16.37 -12.88
CA HIS A 52 -19.81 15.64 -12.91
C HIS A 52 -18.71 16.38 -12.12
N VAL A 53 -17.70 15.63 -11.70
CA VAL A 53 -16.63 16.09 -10.81
C VAL A 53 -15.28 16.02 -11.50
N ASP A 54 -14.38 16.94 -11.17
CA ASP A 54 -13.02 16.88 -11.71
C ASP A 54 -12.21 15.83 -10.95
N LEU A 55 -11.71 14.84 -11.69
CA LEU A 55 -10.92 13.73 -11.15
C LEU A 55 -9.43 13.92 -11.44
N GLY A 56 -9.01 15.16 -11.70
CA GLY A 56 -7.68 15.50 -12.19
C GLY A 56 -7.57 15.54 -13.71
N THR A 57 -8.71 15.46 -14.43
CA THR A 57 -8.78 15.43 -15.90
C THR A 57 -8.88 16.83 -16.51
N GLY A 58 -9.07 17.87 -15.71
CA GLY A 58 -9.16 19.26 -16.16
C GLY A 58 -10.53 19.63 -16.75
N ILE A 59 -11.58 18.87 -16.44
CA ILE A 59 -12.93 19.14 -16.95
C ILE A 59 -13.48 20.46 -16.42
N ARG A 60 -13.06 20.94 -15.24
CA ARG A 60 -13.44 22.27 -14.74
C ARG A 60 -13.05 23.35 -15.74
N THR A 61 -11.84 23.23 -16.28
CA THR A 61 -11.31 24.15 -17.30
C THR A 61 -12.05 23.99 -18.63
N SER A 62 -12.24 22.75 -19.12
CA SER A 62 -12.92 22.51 -20.40
C SER A 62 -14.40 22.93 -20.39
N LEU A 63 -15.15 22.64 -19.32
CA LEU A 63 -16.54 23.09 -19.18
C LEU A 63 -16.61 24.63 -19.10
N THR A 64 -15.64 25.25 -18.43
CA THR A 64 -15.52 26.72 -18.38
C THR A 64 -15.27 27.31 -19.77
N GLN A 65 -14.41 26.69 -20.59
CA GLN A 65 -14.20 27.10 -21.99
C GLN A 65 -15.48 27.01 -22.82
N ILE A 66 -16.27 25.94 -22.66
CA ILE A 66 -17.54 25.76 -23.40
C ILE A 66 -18.51 26.90 -23.05
N VAL A 67 -18.68 27.21 -21.76
CA VAL A 67 -19.57 28.29 -21.31
C VAL A 67 -19.06 29.66 -21.76
N ALA A 68 -17.76 29.91 -21.60
CA ALA A 68 -17.12 31.16 -21.99
C ALA A 68 -17.21 31.42 -23.50
N GLU A 69 -16.99 30.37 -24.30
CA GLU A 69 -17.14 30.39 -25.76
C GLU A 69 -18.56 30.75 -26.14
N GLU A 70 -19.56 30.02 -25.66
CA GLU A 70 -20.95 30.28 -26.04
C GLU A 70 -21.45 31.65 -25.58
N LEU A 71 -20.91 32.22 -24.49
CA LEU A 71 -21.31 33.52 -23.96
C LEU A 71 -20.52 34.73 -24.48
N ASP A 72 -19.44 34.53 -25.27
CA ASP A 72 -18.52 35.61 -25.70
C ASP A 72 -17.88 36.36 -24.50
N VAL A 73 -17.38 35.62 -23.50
CA VAL A 73 -16.70 36.16 -22.31
C VAL A 73 -15.36 35.47 -22.06
N PRO A 74 -14.40 36.11 -21.36
CA PRO A 74 -13.19 35.45 -20.92
C PRO A 74 -13.48 34.40 -19.84
N LEU A 75 -12.63 33.38 -19.73
CA LEU A 75 -12.76 32.31 -18.73
C LEU A 75 -12.85 32.84 -17.30
N SER A 76 -12.14 33.94 -16.99
CA SER A 76 -12.10 34.54 -15.65
C SER A 76 -13.45 35.09 -15.17
N ARG A 77 -14.44 35.25 -16.06
CA ARG A 77 -15.82 35.65 -15.68
C ARG A 77 -16.71 34.47 -15.30
N VAL A 78 -16.27 33.24 -15.56
CA VAL A 78 -17.07 32.03 -15.35
C VAL A 78 -16.53 31.26 -14.13
N THR A 79 -17.37 31.09 -13.13
CA THR A 79 -17.14 30.18 -12.01
C THR A 79 -17.87 28.87 -12.27
N MET A 80 -17.12 27.76 -12.34
CA MET A 80 -17.69 26.42 -12.54
C MET A 80 -17.85 25.71 -11.19
N VAL A 81 -19.09 25.34 -10.85
CA VAL A 81 -19.45 24.58 -9.64
C VAL A 81 -19.69 23.12 -10.02
N LEU A 82 -19.01 22.20 -9.32
CA LEU A 82 -19.01 20.77 -9.60
C LEU A 82 -19.31 19.97 -8.32
N GLY A 83 -20.11 18.91 -8.41
CA GLY A 83 -20.21 17.87 -7.39
C GLY A 83 -20.81 18.21 -6.02
N ASN A 84 -21.51 19.35 -5.89
CA ASN A 84 -22.31 19.65 -4.69
C ASN A 84 -23.77 19.30 -4.98
N THR A 85 -24.28 18.25 -4.33
CA THR A 85 -25.60 17.67 -4.64
C THR A 85 -26.80 18.58 -4.36
N GLU A 86 -26.63 19.68 -3.62
CA GLU A 86 -27.67 20.70 -3.45
C GLU A 86 -27.70 21.73 -4.58
N GLN A 87 -26.57 21.93 -5.26
CA GLN A 87 -26.38 23.05 -6.21
C GLN A 87 -26.36 22.60 -7.67
N VAL A 88 -25.85 21.40 -7.95
CA VAL A 88 -25.61 20.93 -9.31
C VAL A 88 -26.71 19.96 -9.79
N PRO A 89 -26.98 19.89 -11.11
CA PRO A 89 -27.89 18.90 -11.68
C PRO A 89 -27.45 17.47 -11.36
N ASP A 90 -28.40 16.55 -11.18
CA ASP A 90 -28.09 15.12 -11.13
C ASP A 90 -27.89 14.59 -12.55
N GLN A 91 -26.62 14.57 -12.96
CA GLN A 91 -26.20 14.06 -14.25
C GLN A 91 -25.63 12.63 -14.15
N GLY A 92 -25.82 11.97 -13.01
CA GLY A 92 -25.22 10.67 -12.71
C GLY A 92 -23.72 10.76 -12.34
N PRO A 93 -23.04 9.59 -12.29
CA PRO A 93 -21.64 9.49 -11.88
C PRO A 93 -20.67 9.97 -12.98
N THR A 94 -19.49 10.44 -12.58
CA THR A 94 -18.44 10.81 -13.57
C THR A 94 -17.71 9.57 -14.07
N ILE A 95 -18.20 8.97 -15.16
CA ILE A 95 -17.70 7.69 -15.71
C ILE A 95 -17.64 7.71 -17.25
N ALA A 96 -17.15 6.63 -17.84
CA ALA A 96 -17.35 6.29 -19.26
C ALA A 96 -16.85 7.35 -20.26
N SER A 97 -16.01 8.29 -19.81
CA SER A 97 -15.63 9.47 -20.57
C SER A 97 -16.81 10.36 -21.01
N GLU A 98 -17.92 10.35 -20.27
CA GLU A 98 -19.19 10.99 -20.65
C GLU A 98 -19.23 12.51 -20.44
N THR A 99 -18.35 13.10 -19.63
CA THR A 99 -18.47 14.52 -19.24
C THR A 99 -18.59 15.47 -20.43
N ILE A 100 -17.68 15.39 -21.40
CA ILE A 100 -17.71 16.27 -22.58
C ILE A 100 -18.70 15.78 -23.63
N GLN A 101 -18.82 14.46 -23.82
CA GLN A 101 -19.66 13.86 -24.85
C GLN A 101 -21.16 13.97 -24.54
N ILE A 102 -21.54 13.92 -23.26
CA ILE A 102 -22.92 13.82 -22.78
C ILE A 102 -23.27 14.98 -21.84
N ALA A 103 -22.59 15.11 -20.69
CA ALA A 103 -23.00 16.04 -19.64
C ALA A 103 -22.79 17.53 -19.99
N ALA A 104 -21.87 17.83 -20.90
CA ALA A 104 -21.59 19.19 -21.37
C ALA A 104 -22.60 19.70 -22.40
N VAL A 105 -23.36 18.82 -23.06
CA VAL A 105 -24.35 19.19 -24.08
C VAL A 105 -25.44 20.13 -23.52
N PRO A 106 -26.17 19.77 -22.44
CA PRO A 106 -27.19 20.65 -21.87
C PRO A 106 -26.58 21.95 -21.31
N LEU A 107 -25.36 21.90 -20.75
CA LEU A 107 -24.66 23.09 -20.27
C LEU A 107 -24.34 24.07 -21.41
N ARG A 108 -23.87 23.55 -22.55
CA ARG A 108 -23.61 24.34 -23.76
C ARG A 108 -24.89 24.98 -24.30
N GLN A 109 -25.98 24.22 -24.35
CA GLN A 109 -27.29 24.72 -24.76
C GLN A 109 -27.81 25.82 -23.83
N ALA A 110 -27.63 25.66 -22.51
CA ALA A 110 -27.96 26.69 -21.53
C ALA A 110 -27.18 27.99 -21.78
N ALA A 111 -25.89 27.89 -22.09
CA ALA A 111 -25.05 29.06 -22.39
C ALA A 111 -25.52 29.78 -23.66
N ALA A 112 -25.78 29.02 -24.73
CA ALA A 112 -26.32 29.55 -25.97
C ALA A 112 -27.70 30.21 -25.77
N GLN A 113 -28.59 29.60 -24.98
CA GLN A 113 -29.91 30.13 -24.67
C GLN A 113 -29.84 31.44 -23.88
N ALA A 114 -28.95 31.51 -22.89
CA ALA A 114 -28.70 32.72 -22.13
C ALA A 114 -28.20 33.85 -23.04
N ARG A 115 -27.24 33.57 -23.95
CA ARG A 115 -26.76 34.56 -24.93
C ARG A 115 -27.87 35.03 -25.87
N GLN A 116 -28.68 34.13 -26.42
CA GLN A 116 -29.79 34.49 -27.31
C GLN A 116 -30.82 35.39 -26.60
N TYR A 117 -31.13 35.09 -25.34
CA TYR A 117 -32.00 35.92 -24.52
C TYR A 117 -31.42 37.33 -24.30
N LEU A 118 -30.15 37.40 -23.94
CA LEU A 118 -29.44 38.66 -23.70
C LEU A 118 -29.34 39.50 -24.97
N LEU A 119 -29.02 38.90 -26.12
CA LEU A 119 -29.00 39.57 -27.42
C LEU A 119 -30.38 40.11 -27.82
N THR A 120 -31.44 39.34 -27.58
CA THR A 120 -32.83 39.79 -27.84
C THR A 120 -33.18 41.02 -26.99
N ARG A 121 -32.77 41.03 -25.71
CA ARG A 121 -32.95 42.21 -24.85
C ARG A 121 -32.08 43.39 -25.29
N ALA A 122 -30.82 43.15 -25.61
CA ALA A 122 -29.92 44.19 -26.09
C ALA A 122 -30.43 44.83 -27.39
N ALA A 123 -30.98 44.05 -28.31
CA ALA A 123 -31.61 44.55 -29.53
C ALA A 123 -32.77 45.51 -29.22
N ALA A 124 -33.61 45.16 -28.24
CA ALA A 124 -34.69 46.02 -27.78
C ALA A 124 -34.17 47.32 -27.12
N ASP A 125 -33.18 47.22 -26.22
CA ASP A 125 -32.62 48.36 -25.47
C ASP A 125 -31.81 49.33 -26.38
N LEU A 126 -31.09 48.78 -27.35
CA LEU A 126 -30.27 49.54 -28.31
C LEU A 126 -31.08 50.02 -29.52
N GLY A 127 -32.28 49.46 -29.76
CA GLY A 127 -33.13 49.79 -30.91
C GLY A 127 -32.48 49.40 -32.25
N GLN A 128 -31.86 48.21 -32.30
CA GLN A 128 -31.15 47.69 -33.47
C GLN A 128 -31.51 46.21 -33.69
N PRO A 129 -31.49 45.69 -34.93
CA PRO A 129 -31.65 44.25 -35.18
C PRO A 129 -30.57 43.43 -34.46
N ALA A 130 -30.91 42.23 -33.99
CA ALA A 130 -29.95 41.36 -33.30
C ALA A 130 -28.74 40.99 -34.17
N ASP A 131 -28.94 40.85 -35.49
CA ASP A 131 -27.88 40.57 -36.47
C ASP A 131 -26.87 41.73 -36.64
N ASP A 132 -27.21 42.93 -36.16
CA ASP A 132 -26.33 44.11 -36.17
C ASP A 132 -25.58 44.31 -34.84
N LEU A 133 -25.71 43.36 -33.91
CA LEU A 133 -25.04 43.38 -32.61
C LEU A 133 -23.81 42.47 -32.62
N THR A 134 -22.73 42.95 -32.02
CA THR A 134 -21.55 42.15 -31.72
C THR A 134 -21.40 42.01 -30.21
N VAL A 135 -20.81 40.91 -29.76
CA VAL A 135 -20.48 40.70 -28.34
C VAL A 135 -18.99 40.51 -28.21
N ASP A 136 -18.41 41.25 -27.27
CA ASP A 136 -17.02 41.15 -26.87
C ASP A 136 -16.93 41.33 -25.36
N ASP A 137 -16.36 40.37 -24.63
CA ASP A 137 -16.26 40.38 -23.16
C ASP A 137 -17.61 40.65 -22.45
N GLY A 138 -18.68 40.02 -22.94
CA GLY A 138 -20.06 40.20 -22.44
C GLY A 138 -20.63 41.61 -22.59
N LEU A 139 -19.96 42.48 -23.37
CA LEU A 139 -20.45 43.79 -23.76
C LEU A 139 -21.06 43.71 -25.17
N VAL A 140 -22.37 43.92 -25.25
CA VAL A 140 -23.09 43.94 -26.52
C VAL A 140 -22.96 45.32 -27.15
N ARG A 141 -22.42 45.40 -28.37
CA ARG A 141 -22.20 46.65 -29.12
C ARG A 141 -23.03 46.66 -30.40
N ALA A 142 -23.73 47.76 -30.64
CA ALA A 142 -24.40 48.03 -31.92
C ALA A 142 -23.47 48.77 -32.91
N ARG A 143 -23.82 48.74 -34.21
CA ARG A 143 -23.09 49.48 -35.26
C ARG A 143 -22.97 50.99 -35.02
N ASN A 144 -23.90 51.57 -34.27
CA ASN A 144 -23.88 52.98 -33.88
C ASN A 144 -23.01 53.28 -32.64
N ASN A 145 -22.17 52.32 -32.22
CA ASN A 145 -21.29 52.36 -31.04
C ASN A 145 -22.00 52.48 -29.69
N ARG A 146 -23.34 52.38 -29.61
CA ARG A 146 -24.01 52.20 -28.32
C ARG A 146 -23.75 50.78 -27.81
N SER A 147 -23.60 50.64 -26.51
CA SER A 147 -23.31 49.35 -25.88
C SER A 147 -24.07 49.15 -24.58
N VAL A 148 -24.29 47.89 -24.23
CA VAL A 148 -24.88 47.46 -22.96
C VAL A 148 -24.26 46.14 -22.54
N SER A 149 -23.93 45.99 -21.26
CA SER A 149 -23.34 44.76 -20.71
C SER A 149 -24.41 43.74 -20.33
N TYR A 150 -24.03 42.46 -20.24
CA TYR A 150 -24.92 41.41 -19.73
C TYR A 150 -25.49 41.73 -18.35
N GLY A 151 -24.69 42.31 -17.44
CA GLY A 151 -25.13 42.72 -16.11
C GLY A 151 -26.23 43.78 -16.15
N GLU A 152 -26.07 44.81 -16.99
CA GLU A 152 -27.07 45.88 -17.18
C GLU A 152 -28.39 45.34 -17.75
N LEU A 153 -28.35 44.34 -18.65
CA LEU A 153 -29.54 43.72 -19.26
C LEU A 153 -30.40 42.90 -18.28
N VAL A 154 -29.81 42.49 -17.15
CA VAL A 154 -30.50 41.73 -16.10
C VAL A 154 -30.69 42.56 -14.82
N ALA A 155 -30.07 43.74 -14.71
CA ALA A 155 -30.24 44.62 -13.57
C ALA A 155 -31.72 44.97 -13.31
N GLY A 156 -32.12 44.92 -12.05
CA GLY A 156 -33.49 45.15 -11.59
C GLY A 156 -34.47 44.00 -11.82
N LYS A 157 -34.06 42.88 -12.45
CA LYS A 157 -34.96 41.81 -12.89
C LYS A 157 -34.41 40.42 -12.57
N THR A 158 -35.21 39.56 -11.95
CA THR A 158 -34.90 38.12 -11.85
C THR A 158 -35.65 37.37 -12.93
N VAL A 159 -34.91 36.78 -13.86
CA VAL A 159 -35.41 36.01 -15.00
C VAL A 159 -35.01 34.55 -14.83
N CYS A 160 -35.96 33.65 -14.98
CA CYS A 160 -35.74 32.21 -14.93
C CYS A 160 -36.33 31.59 -16.20
N LEU A 161 -35.50 30.90 -16.98
CA LEU A 161 -35.88 30.26 -18.24
C LEU A 161 -35.73 28.74 -18.10
N GLU A 162 -36.70 28.00 -18.60
CA GLU A 162 -36.61 26.55 -18.77
C GLU A 162 -35.61 26.23 -19.90
N LEU A 163 -34.72 25.26 -19.65
CA LEU A 163 -33.73 24.78 -20.61
C LEU A 163 -34.42 24.19 -21.83
N ARG A 164 -34.02 24.66 -23.00
CA ARG A 164 -34.45 24.11 -24.28
C ARG A 164 -33.38 23.19 -24.85
N ASP A 165 -33.79 22.00 -25.29
CA ASP A 165 -32.90 21.02 -25.91
C ASP A 165 -32.63 21.30 -27.40
N ASP A 166 -33.31 22.27 -28.01
CA ASP A 166 -33.26 22.61 -29.44
C ASP A 166 -32.61 23.98 -29.73
N VAL A 167 -31.72 24.44 -28.85
CA VAL A 167 -31.09 25.77 -28.94
C VAL A 167 -29.96 25.76 -29.97
N PRO A 168 -29.98 26.67 -30.98
CA PRO A 168 -28.85 26.85 -31.88
C PRO A 168 -27.60 27.30 -31.13
N VAL A 169 -26.54 26.50 -31.22
CA VAL A 169 -25.22 26.77 -30.63
C VAL A 169 -24.29 27.42 -31.66
N LYS A 170 -23.17 28.01 -31.23
CA LYS A 170 -22.20 28.59 -32.15
C LYS A 170 -21.62 27.57 -33.12
N ASP A 171 -21.38 28.03 -34.36
CA ASP A 171 -20.61 27.28 -35.36
C ASP A 171 -19.14 27.19 -34.92
N VAL A 172 -18.50 26.05 -35.16
CA VAL A 172 -17.10 25.81 -34.79
C VAL A 172 -16.16 26.82 -35.46
N ALA A 173 -16.47 27.28 -36.68
CA ALA A 173 -15.67 28.29 -37.38
C ALA A 173 -15.68 29.66 -36.67
N ALA A 174 -16.63 29.89 -35.77
CA ALA A 174 -16.73 31.10 -34.97
C ALA A 174 -16.02 31.01 -33.61
N TYR A 175 -15.46 29.84 -33.25
CA TYR A 175 -14.82 29.64 -31.95
C TYR A 175 -13.53 30.46 -31.80
N LYS A 176 -13.33 30.99 -30.59
CA LYS A 176 -12.14 31.77 -30.21
C LYS A 176 -11.40 31.19 -29.00
N ILE A 177 -12.09 30.40 -28.18
CA ILE A 177 -11.67 29.87 -26.88
C ILE A 177 -11.62 28.34 -26.92
N VAL A 178 -12.66 27.69 -27.43
CA VAL A 178 -12.69 26.23 -27.64
C VAL A 178 -11.68 25.86 -28.74
N GLY A 179 -10.91 24.79 -28.52
CA GLY A 179 -9.83 24.37 -29.40
C GLY A 179 -8.48 25.03 -29.10
N GLN A 180 -8.44 26.03 -28.21
CA GLN A 180 -7.20 26.66 -27.75
C GLN A 180 -6.66 25.98 -26.49
N ALA A 181 -5.32 25.90 -26.41
CA ALA A 181 -4.62 25.44 -25.22
C ALA A 181 -4.68 26.54 -24.15
N VAL A 182 -5.35 26.26 -23.03
CA VAL A 182 -5.41 27.16 -21.88
C VAL A 182 -4.94 26.43 -20.62
N PRO A 183 -4.18 27.09 -19.72
CA PRO A 183 -3.76 26.51 -18.46
C PRO A 183 -4.96 26.10 -17.60
N ARG A 184 -4.80 25.01 -16.85
CA ARG A 184 -5.83 24.54 -15.91
C ARG A 184 -5.99 25.53 -14.76
N VAL A 185 -7.23 25.90 -14.47
CA VAL A 185 -7.58 26.94 -13.49
C VAL A 185 -7.18 26.59 -12.06
N GLU A 186 -7.11 25.30 -11.74
CA GLU A 186 -6.86 24.76 -10.41
C GLU A 186 -5.37 24.48 -10.11
N ILE A 187 -4.52 24.35 -11.12
CA ILE A 187 -3.09 24.01 -10.93
C ILE A 187 -2.34 25.02 -10.05
N PRO A 188 -2.49 26.35 -10.22
CA PRO A 188 -1.77 27.32 -9.38
C PRO A 188 -2.06 27.15 -7.88
N ALA A 189 -3.32 26.88 -7.53
CA ALA A 189 -3.72 26.66 -6.14
C ALA A 189 -3.17 25.33 -5.58
N MET A 190 -3.18 24.27 -6.41
CA MET A 190 -2.59 22.97 -6.04
C MET A 190 -1.06 23.08 -5.84
N ALA A 191 -0.36 23.73 -6.77
CA ALA A 191 1.10 23.88 -6.73
C ALA A 191 1.59 24.72 -5.54
N THR A 192 0.75 25.61 -5.03
CA THR A 192 1.06 26.47 -3.86
C THR A 192 0.52 25.90 -2.54
N GLY A 193 -0.16 24.76 -2.55
CA GLY A 193 -0.78 24.18 -1.36
C GLY A 193 -1.92 25.01 -0.78
N THR A 194 -2.56 25.87 -1.58
CA THR A 194 -3.68 26.72 -1.15
C THR A 194 -5.05 26.11 -1.48
N MET A 195 -5.08 25.11 -2.38
CA MET A 195 -6.28 24.34 -2.67
C MET A 195 -6.63 23.42 -1.49
N THR A 196 -7.89 23.42 -1.05
CA THR A 196 -8.38 22.52 0.01
C THR A 196 -8.70 21.15 -0.57
N PHE A 197 -7.99 20.12 -0.14
CA PHE A 197 -8.37 18.72 -0.37
C PHE A 197 -9.31 18.25 0.74
N VAL A 198 -10.03 17.15 0.53
CA VAL A 198 -10.92 16.58 1.56
C VAL A 198 -10.18 16.28 2.87
N HIS A 199 -8.88 15.95 2.80
CA HIS A 199 -8.02 15.71 3.96
C HIS A 199 -7.78 16.97 4.82
N ASP A 200 -7.89 18.14 4.22
CA ASP A 200 -7.62 19.45 4.82
C ASP A 200 -8.85 20.08 5.47
N VAL A 201 -10.04 19.50 5.27
CA VAL A 201 -11.29 20.02 5.85
C VAL A 201 -11.18 20.10 7.37
N ARG A 202 -11.52 21.27 7.92
CA ARG A 202 -11.64 21.52 9.35
C ARG A 202 -12.97 22.20 9.61
N VAL A 203 -13.75 21.65 10.53
CA VAL A 203 -15.03 22.22 10.98
C VAL A 203 -15.04 22.39 12.51
N PRO A 204 -15.80 23.36 13.06
CA PRO A 204 -15.85 23.57 14.50
C PRO A 204 -16.31 22.33 15.27
N GLY A 205 -15.60 21.99 16.35
CA GLY A 205 -15.95 20.83 17.19
C GLY A 205 -15.68 19.46 16.55
N MET A 206 -14.92 19.41 15.45
CA MET A 206 -14.59 18.18 14.74
C MET A 206 -13.80 17.19 15.61
N LEU A 207 -14.24 15.94 15.60
CA LEU A 207 -13.56 14.79 16.19
C LEU A 207 -12.88 13.94 15.12
N HIS A 208 -12.06 12.99 15.56
CA HIS A 208 -11.33 12.08 14.69
C HIS A 208 -11.81 10.65 14.88
N GLY A 209 -12.23 10.02 13.78
CA GLY A 209 -12.70 8.64 13.74
C GLY A 209 -11.72 7.70 13.02
N ARG A 210 -11.66 6.45 13.48
CA ARG A 210 -11.01 5.34 12.78
C ARG A 210 -11.93 4.14 12.76
N VAL A 211 -11.93 3.40 11.67
CA VAL A 211 -12.67 2.14 11.55
C VAL A 211 -11.75 0.95 11.80
N VAL A 212 -12.28 -0.10 12.40
CA VAL A 212 -11.62 -1.41 12.50
C VAL A 212 -12.36 -2.36 11.58
N ARG A 213 -11.69 -2.78 10.50
CA ARG A 213 -12.31 -3.58 9.44
C ARG A 213 -12.40 -5.06 9.84
N PRO A 214 -13.42 -5.80 9.37
CA PRO A 214 -13.51 -7.24 9.56
C PRO A 214 -12.35 -8.02 8.93
N PRO A 215 -12.11 -9.30 9.32
CA PRO A 215 -10.96 -10.09 8.85
C PRO A 215 -11.09 -10.65 7.42
N TYR A 216 -12.21 -10.42 6.72
CA TYR A 216 -12.50 -10.94 5.37
C TYR A 216 -12.29 -9.89 4.26
N ALA A 217 -11.17 -9.17 4.32
CA ALA A 217 -10.91 -8.07 3.39
C ALA A 217 -10.96 -8.51 1.92
N GLY A 218 -11.69 -7.75 1.11
CA GLY A 218 -11.93 -8.03 -0.30
C GLY A 218 -13.16 -8.90 -0.57
N VAL A 219 -13.97 -9.24 0.45
CA VAL A 219 -15.24 -9.95 0.29
C VAL A 219 -16.40 -9.09 0.77
N ASP A 220 -17.43 -8.96 -0.08
CA ASP A 220 -18.63 -8.18 0.18
C ASP A 220 -19.94 -8.97 -0.04
N ILE A 221 -19.83 -10.29 -0.24
CA ILE A 221 -20.96 -11.20 -0.48
C ILE A 221 -20.92 -12.43 0.44
N GLY A 222 -22.11 -12.98 0.73
CA GLY A 222 -22.29 -14.23 1.46
C GLY A 222 -22.75 -14.05 2.91
N ASP A 223 -23.30 -15.12 3.48
CA ASP A 223 -24.06 -15.09 4.75
C ASP A 223 -23.23 -14.67 5.98
N PHE A 224 -21.90 -14.74 5.90
CA PHE A 224 -21.01 -14.35 6.98
C PHE A 224 -20.70 -12.84 6.99
N VAL A 225 -20.93 -12.12 5.89
CA VAL A 225 -20.69 -10.67 5.79
C VAL A 225 -21.79 -9.92 6.53
N GLY A 226 -21.43 -9.01 7.43
CA GLY A 226 -22.39 -8.29 8.25
C GLY A 226 -22.92 -9.10 9.44
N THR A 227 -22.37 -10.29 9.71
CA THR A 227 -22.79 -11.15 10.82
C THR A 227 -21.63 -11.84 11.56
N SER A 228 -20.38 -11.47 11.26
CA SER A 228 -19.16 -12.10 11.79
C SER A 228 -18.72 -11.61 13.17
N LEU A 229 -19.13 -10.44 13.63
CA LEU A 229 -18.71 -9.88 14.91
C LEU A 229 -19.27 -10.72 16.07
N ILE A 230 -18.40 -11.21 16.96
CA ILE A 230 -18.78 -11.95 18.17
C ILE A 230 -18.77 -11.02 19.39
N ALA A 231 -17.66 -10.31 19.60
CA ALA A 231 -17.48 -9.44 20.76
C ALA A 231 -16.49 -8.32 20.49
N VAL A 232 -16.69 -7.18 21.16
CA VAL A 232 -15.77 -6.05 21.23
C VAL A 232 -15.50 -5.79 22.72
N ASP A 233 -14.23 -5.80 23.12
CA ASP A 233 -13.82 -5.46 24.49
C ASP A 233 -13.44 -3.98 24.56
N GLU A 234 -14.42 -3.13 24.85
CA GLU A 234 -14.22 -1.67 24.96
C GLU A 234 -13.28 -1.28 26.11
N SER A 235 -13.11 -2.15 27.12
CA SER A 235 -12.20 -1.88 28.23
C SER A 235 -10.74 -1.88 27.79
N SER A 236 -10.42 -2.51 26.66
CA SER A 236 -9.06 -2.58 26.12
C SER A 236 -8.53 -1.25 25.57
N VAL A 237 -9.37 -0.22 25.50
CA VAL A 237 -9.03 1.14 25.04
C VAL A 237 -9.45 2.23 26.02
N ALA A 238 -9.96 1.87 27.20
CA ALA A 238 -10.49 2.81 28.19
C ALA A 238 -9.42 3.74 28.78
N ASP A 239 -8.15 3.36 28.68
CA ASP A 239 -6.98 4.14 29.12
C ASP A 239 -6.56 5.23 28.12
N ILE A 240 -7.18 5.31 26.94
CA ILE A 240 -6.81 6.25 25.89
C ILE A 240 -7.42 7.63 26.19
N PRO A 241 -6.60 8.69 26.37
CA PRO A 241 -7.10 10.03 26.65
C PRO A 241 -7.97 10.58 25.51
N GLY A 242 -9.08 11.22 25.86
CA GLY A 242 -9.97 11.85 24.87
C GLY A 242 -10.69 10.85 23.95
N LEU A 243 -10.75 9.56 24.31
CA LEU A 243 -11.66 8.61 23.67
C LEU A 243 -13.11 9.05 23.93
N VAL A 244 -13.88 9.18 22.87
CA VAL A 244 -15.28 9.65 22.91
C VAL A 244 -16.26 8.48 22.83
N ALA A 245 -16.05 7.56 21.88
CA ALA A 245 -16.96 6.44 21.66
C ALA A 245 -16.28 5.28 20.93
N VAL A 246 -16.74 4.06 21.25
CA VAL A 246 -16.61 2.88 20.39
C VAL A 246 -18.00 2.60 19.81
N VAL A 247 -18.11 2.57 18.48
CA VAL A 247 -19.37 2.40 17.75
C VAL A 247 -19.37 1.02 17.11
N ARG A 248 -20.42 0.24 17.36
CA ARG A 248 -20.60 -1.11 16.81
C ARG A 248 -22.00 -1.27 16.22
N ILE A 249 -22.08 -1.71 14.97
CA ILE A 249 -23.34 -2.02 14.27
C ILE A 249 -23.07 -3.23 13.39
N ALA A 250 -23.54 -4.42 13.82
CA ALA A 250 -23.21 -5.67 13.14
C ALA A 250 -21.69 -5.81 12.94
N ASP A 251 -21.18 -5.89 11.71
CA ASP A 251 -19.74 -6.00 11.44
C ASP A 251 -19.03 -4.63 11.27
N PHE A 252 -19.77 -3.53 11.33
CA PHE A 252 -19.17 -2.20 11.39
C PHE A 252 -18.68 -1.91 12.81
N VAL A 253 -17.37 -1.65 12.93
CA VAL A 253 -16.74 -1.18 14.17
C VAL A 253 -15.91 0.06 13.89
N GLY A 254 -16.07 1.09 14.71
CA GLY A 254 -15.22 2.27 14.67
C GLY A 254 -15.04 2.92 16.05
N VAL A 255 -14.03 3.76 16.16
CA VAL A 255 -13.67 4.51 17.36
C VAL A 255 -13.64 5.99 17.03
N VAL A 256 -14.01 6.83 17.99
CA VAL A 256 -14.00 8.28 17.87
C VAL A 256 -13.23 8.86 19.05
N ALA A 257 -12.30 9.79 18.79
CA ALA A 257 -11.53 10.50 19.81
C ALA A 257 -11.39 11.99 19.46
N GLU A 258 -11.01 12.78 20.46
CA GLU A 258 -10.74 14.23 20.30
C GLU A 258 -9.48 14.51 19.46
N ARG A 259 -8.53 13.58 19.43
CA ARG A 259 -7.26 13.69 18.71
C ARG A 259 -7.06 12.51 17.76
N GLU A 260 -6.43 12.76 16.61
CA GLU A 260 -6.26 11.76 15.56
C GLU A 260 -5.38 10.58 15.98
N GLU A 261 -4.25 10.85 16.63
CA GLU A 261 -3.31 9.86 17.14
C GLU A 261 -3.95 8.95 18.20
N ASN A 262 -4.91 9.47 18.97
CA ASN A 262 -5.64 8.68 19.97
C ASN A 262 -6.68 7.78 19.29
N ALA A 263 -7.36 8.26 18.24
CA ALA A 263 -8.23 7.42 17.43
C ALA A 263 -7.45 6.30 16.70
N ILE A 264 -6.24 6.59 16.20
CA ILE A 264 -5.32 5.59 15.62
C ILE A 264 -4.98 4.54 16.67
N ARG A 265 -4.47 4.96 17.83
CA ARG A 265 -4.10 4.06 18.94
C ARG A 265 -5.28 3.21 19.40
N ALA A 266 -6.47 3.80 19.51
CA ALA A 266 -7.69 3.09 19.89
C ALA A 266 -8.06 2.02 18.88
N ALA A 267 -8.04 2.32 17.58
CA ALA A 267 -8.34 1.33 16.56
C ALA A 267 -7.34 0.16 16.53
N GLN A 268 -6.07 0.42 16.86
CA GLN A 268 -5.01 -0.60 16.94
C GLN A 268 -5.09 -1.45 18.21
N GLN A 269 -5.48 -0.86 19.35
CA GLN A 269 -5.53 -1.53 20.66
C GLN A 269 -6.86 -2.24 20.94
N LEU A 270 -7.94 -1.89 20.22
CA LEU A 270 -9.26 -2.46 20.43
C LEU A 270 -9.27 -3.97 20.19
N LYS A 271 -9.58 -4.74 21.23
CA LYS A 271 -9.67 -6.19 21.15
C LYS A 271 -11.04 -6.60 20.61
N ILE A 272 -11.04 -7.27 19.46
CA ILE A 272 -12.25 -7.72 18.79
C ILE A 272 -12.17 -9.21 18.50
N THR A 273 -13.26 -9.93 18.77
CA THR A 273 -13.42 -11.33 18.44
C THR A 273 -14.37 -11.47 17.25
N TRP A 274 -13.90 -12.13 16.19
CA TRP A 274 -14.66 -12.40 14.97
C TRP A 274 -14.90 -13.91 14.80
N LYS A 275 -15.94 -14.28 14.07
CA LYS A 275 -16.09 -15.65 13.55
C LYS A 275 -14.93 -15.99 12.60
N PRO A 276 -14.57 -17.28 12.46
CA PRO A 276 -13.61 -17.71 11.45
C PRO A 276 -14.05 -17.31 10.04
N THR A 277 -13.14 -16.70 9.28
CA THR A 277 -13.39 -16.30 7.88
C THR A 277 -13.41 -17.53 6.97
N PRO A 278 -14.43 -17.71 6.12
CA PRO A 278 -14.43 -18.74 5.09
C PRO A 278 -13.26 -18.57 4.10
N ALA A 279 -12.78 -19.68 3.52
CA ALA A 279 -11.76 -19.61 2.50
C ALA A 279 -12.30 -18.97 1.21
N LEU A 280 -11.48 -18.14 0.57
CA LEU A 280 -11.68 -17.67 -0.79
C LEU A 280 -11.51 -18.84 -1.77
N PRO A 281 -12.14 -18.76 -2.96
CA PRO A 281 -11.76 -19.59 -4.08
C PRO A 281 -10.26 -19.47 -4.36
N ASP A 282 -9.63 -20.55 -4.82
CA ASP A 282 -8.22 -20.52 -5.21
C ASP A 282 -8.03 -19.65 -6.45
N LEU A 283 -7.40 -18.48 -6.26
CA LEU A 283 -7.12 -17.51 -7.31
C LEU A 283 -5.68 -17.59 -7.83
N SER A 284 -4.92 -18.62 -7.46
CA SER A 284 -3.57 -18.84 -8.02
C SER A 284 -3.60 -19.25 -9.50
N ASP A 285 -4.70 -19.86 -9.96
CA ASP A 285 -5.01 -20.11 -11.38
C ASP A 285 -6.32 -19.38 -11.73
N LEU A 286 -6.18 -18.13 -12.19
CA LEU A 286 -7.32 -17.27 -12.51
C LEU A 286 -8.19 -17.84 -13.62
N ALA A 287 -7.59 -18.47 -14.63
CA ALA A 287 -8.35 -19.04 -15.74
C ALA A 287 -9.27 -20.17 -15.27
N LYS A 288 -8.76 -21.06 -14.41
CA LYS A 288 -9.55 -22.12 -13.80
C LYS A 288 -10.64 -21.55 -12.89
N ALA A 289 -10.31 -20.58 -12.05
CA ALA A 289 -11.28 -19.94 -11.15
C ALA A 289 -12.43 -19.27 -11.91
N LEU A 290 -12.12 -18.50 -12.97
CA LEU A 290 -13.10 -17.79 -13.79
C LEU A 290 -14.01 -18.75 -14.60
N ARG A 291 -13.48 -19.89 -15.07
CA ARG A 291 -14.30 -20.93 -15.71
C ARG A 291 -15.22 -21.64 -14.73
N ALA A 292 -14.75 -21.87 -13.50
CA ALA A 292 -15.52 -22.56 -12.47
C ALA A 292 -16.63 -21.67 -11.87
N ASN A 293 -16.52 -20.35 -11.99
CA ASN A 293 -17.50 -19.42 -11.45
C ASN A 293 -18.87 -19.54 -12.17
N PRO A 294 -20.01 -19.58 -11.44
CA PRO A 294 -21.32 -19.65 -12.06
C PRO A 294 -21.59 -18.48 -13.01
N SER A 295 -22.01 -18.78 -14.24
CA SER A 295 -22.19 -17.78 -15.29
C SER A 295 -23.37 -18.09 -16.22
N THR A 296 -23.94 -17.06 -16.82
CA THR A 296 -24.98 -17.14 -17.83
C THR A 296 -24.43 -16.65 -19.18
N PRO A 297 -24.41 -17.47 -20.24
CA PRO A 297 -23.97 -17.02 -21.55
C PRO A 297 -25.00 -16.07 -22.17
N ARG A 298 -24.52 -14.98 -22.77
CA ARG A 298 -25.28 -14.00 -23.53
C ARG A 298 -24.58 -13.76 -24.87
N VAL A 299 -25.25 -14.16 -25.95
CA VAL A 299 -24.77 -13.94 -27.32
C VAL A 299 -25.00 -12.48 -27.70
N LEU A 300 -23.93 -11.77 -28.01
CA LEU A 300 -23.98 -10.37 -28.47
C LEU A 300 -24.08 -10.28 -29.99
N LEU A 301 -23.43 -11.20 -30.68
CA LEU A 301 -23.37 -11.28 -32.13
C LEU A 301 -23.19 -12.73 -32.57
N ASP A 302 -23.87 -13.11 -33.64
CA ASP A 302 -23.72 -14.39 -34.33
C ASP A 302 -23.94 -14.16 -35.83
N LYS A 303 -22.85 -14.13 -36.61
CA LYS A 303 -22.79 -13.73 -38.02
C LYS A 303 -22.24 -14.89 -38.86
N ASN A 304 -23.01 -15.30 -39.87
CA ASN A 304 -22.68 -16.38 -40.82
C ASN A 304 -22.41 -17.76 -40.14
N ASP A 305 -21.91 -18.75 -40.88
CA ASP A 305 -21.65 -20.11 -40.35
C ASP A 305 -20.27 -20.20 -39.67
N VAL A 306 -20.21 -19.84 -38.39
CA VAL A 306 -18.97 -19.82 -37.59
C VAL A 306 -18.40 -21.21 -37.38
N ASP A 307 -19.24 -22.20 -37.04
CA ASP A 307 -18.76 -23.55 -36.73
C ASP A 307 -18.22 -24.24 -37.99
N GLY A 308 -18.87 -24.06 -39.15
CA GLY A 308 -18.39 -24.54 -40.44
C GLY A 308 -17.09 -23.86 -40.88
N ALA A 309 -16.97 -22.54 -40.70
CA ALA A 309 -15.77 -21.79 -41.04
C ALA A 309 -14.55 -22.19 -40.17
N ILE A 310 -14.75 -22.42 -38.87
CA ILE A 310 -13.70 -22.94 -37.98
C ILE A 310 -13.28 -24.35 -38.39
N ALA A 311 -14.22 -25.24 -38.70
CA ALA A 311 -13.93 -26.61 -39.13
C ALA A 311 -13.15 -26.65 -40.46
N GLY A 312 -13.35 -25.64 -41.32
CA GLY A 312 -12.66 -25.48 -42.61
C GLY A 312 -11.33 -24.70 -42.55
N ALA A 313 -10.88 -24.24 -41.38
CA ALA A 313 -9.66 -23.44 -41.25
C ALA A 313 -8.42 -24.26 -41.70
N ALA A 314 -7.60 -23.69 -42.59
CA ALA A 314 -6.33 -24.29 -42.99
C ALA A 314 -5.32 -24.25 -41.82
N THR A 315 -5.32 -23.16 -41.06
CA THR A 315 -4.50 -22.99 -39.85
C THR A 315 -5.40 -22.64 -38.66
N PRO A 316 -5.82 -23.61 -37.85
CA PRO A 316 -6.60 -23.37 -36.64
C PRO A 316 -5.79 -22.64 -35.55
N MET A 317 -6.38 -21.61 -34.93
CA MET A 317 -5.72 -20.75 -33.95
C MET A 317 -6.58 -20.52 -32.71
N GLN A 318 -6.75 -21.54 -31.87
CA GLN A 318 -7.39 -21.34 -30.57
C GLN A 318 -6.43 -20.65 -29.58
N ARG A 319 -6.89 -19.58 -28.92
CA ARG A 319 -6.10 -18.77 -27.99
C ARG A 319 -6.88 -18.43 -26.73
N GLN A 320 -6.12 -18.26 -25.66
CA GLN A 320 -6.61 -17.86 -24.35
C GLN A 320 -5.78 -16.68 -23.86
N TYR A 321 -6.43 -15.65 -23.35
CA TYR A 321 -5.82 -14.46 -22.75
C TYR A 321 -6.37 -14.25 -21.34
N ILE A 322 -5.52 -13.80 -20.42
CA ILE A 322 -5.85 -13.64 -19.00
C ILE A 322 -5.51 -12.22 -18.54
N TRP A 323 -6.47 -11.59 -17.86
CA TRP A 323 -6.32 -10.29 -17.20
C TRP A 323 -6.43 -10.44 -15.67
N PRO A 324 -5.50 -9.85 -14.89
CA PRO A 324 -5.44 -10.01 -13.43
C PRO A 324 -6.42 -9.10 -12.68
N TYR A 325 -6.63 -9.36 -11.39
CA TYR A 325 -7.24 -8.37 -10.50
C TYR A 325 -6.27 -7.22 -10.21
N GLN A 326 -6.78 -5.99 -10.21
CA GLN A 326 -6.00 -4.76 -10.00
C GLN A 326 -6.71 -3.84 -9.00
N ILE A 327 -6.02 -2.84 -8.44
CA ILE A 327 -6.63 -1.81 -7.57
C ILE A 327 -6.53 -0.42 -8.20
N HIS A 328 -7.32 0.52 -7.68
CA HIS A 328 -7.28 1.91 -8.15
C HIS A 328 -5.93 2.56 -7.85
N GLY A 329 -5.34 2.24 -6.70
CA GLY A 329 -4.01 2.72 -6.34
C GLY A 329 -3.95 4.24 -6.16
N SER A 330 -4.92 4.83 -5.44
CA SER A 330 -4.86 6.26 -5.09
C SER A 330 -3.64 6.58 -4.24
N ILE A 331 -2.91 7.67 -4.55
CA ILE A 331 -1.66 8.05 -3.86
C ILE A 331 -1.89 8.41 -2.39
N GLY A 332 -3.05 8.97 -2.07
CA GLY A 332 -3.50 9.19 -0.70
C GLY A 332 -4.66 8.24 -0.35
N PRO A 333 -4.73 7.70 0.88
CA PRO A 333 -5.89 6.94 1.34
C PRO A 333 -7.16 7.79 1.36
N SER A 334 -8.31 7.16 1.20
CA SER A 334 -9.61 7.82 1.20
C SER A 334 -9.90 8.49 2.54
N CYS A 335 -10.49 9.69 2.49
CA CYS A 335 -10.86 10.50 3.66
C CYS A 335 -12.23 11.16 3.42
N ALA A 336 -13.01 11.32 4.48
CA ALA A 336 -14.25 12.07 4.49
C ALA A 336 -14.48 12.75 5.85
N VAL A 337 -15.29 13.80 5.84
CA VAL A 337 -15.82 14.44 7.05
C VAL A 337 -17.33 14.42 6.95
N ALA A 338 -18.01 14.00 8.01
CA ALA A 338 -19.47 14.07 8.09
C ALA A 338 -19.89 14.88 9.30
N ASP A 339 -20.94 15.68 9.14
CA ASP A 339 -21.59 16.45 10.20
C ASP A 339 -23.08 16.10 10.22
N TYR A 340 -23.45 15.20 11.13
CA TYR A 340 -24.81 14.75 11.35
C TYR A 340 -25.48 15.59 12.45
N GLY A 341 -26.55 16.30 12.09
CA GLY A 341 -27.32 17.16 12.98
C GLY A 341 -28.83 16.89 12.91
N ASP A 342 -29.62 17.82 13.44
CA ASP A 342 -31.08 17.70 13.46
C ASP A 342 -31.73 18.01 12.09
N ASP A 343 -31.06 18.83 11.26
CA ASP A 343 -31.54 19.23 9.93
C ASP A 343 -31.14 18.24 8.81
N GLY A 344 -30.36 17.21 9.13
CA GLY A 344 -29.83 16.24 8.17
C GLY A 344 -28.35 15.93 8.37
N VAL A 345 -27.69 15.53 7.29
CA VAL A 345 -26.24 15.25 7.27
C VAL A 345 -25.57 16.00 6.13
N ARG A 346 -24.43 16.62 6.42
CA ARG A 346 -23.50 17.14 5.42
C ARG A 346 -22.25 16.28 5.38
N VAL A 347 -21.80 15.88 4.19
CA VAL A 347 -20.63 15.03 3.99
C VAL A 347 -19.66 15.66 2.99
N TRP A 348 -18.46 16.00 3.44
CA TRP A 348 -17.34 16.37 2.58
C TRP A 348 -16.59 15.11 2.17
N THR A 349 -16.48 14.87 0.87
CA THR A 349 -15.99 13.60 0.32
C THR A 349 -15.07 13.79 -0.89
N GLY A 350 -14.24 12.79 -1.15
CA GLY A 350 -13.49 12.63 -2.39
C GLY A 350 -14.20 11.81 -3.48
N SER A 351 -15.46 11.40 -3.26
CA SER A 351 -16.24 10.52 -4.16
C SER A 351 -16.27 10.98 -5.62
N GLN A 352 -16.25 10.04 -6.56
CA GLN A 352 -16.44 10.31 -7.99
C GLN A 352 -17.93 10.41 -8.41
N ASN A 353 -18.84 10.04 -7.51
CA ASN A 353 -20.27 9.83 -7.78
C ASN A 353 -21.14 10.41 -6.64
N PRO A 354 -21.10 11.73 -6.41
CA PRO A 354 -21.71 12.36 -5.23
C PRO A 354 -23.23 12.14 -5.12
N HIS A 355 -23.97 12.16 -6.24
CA HIS A 355 -25.42 11.91 -6.23
C HIS A 355 -25.78 10.46 -5.89
N MET A 356 -25.04 9.47 -6.43
CA MET A 356 -25.24 8.06 -6.03
C MET A 356 -24.88 7.84 -4.55
N LEU A 357 -23.80 8.48 -4.08
CA LEU A 357 -23.43 8.43 -2.66
C LEU A 357 -24.52 9.04 -1.77
N ARG A 358 -25.17 10.13 -2.21
CA ARG A 358 -26.32 10.73 -1.49
C ARG A 358 -27.44 9.71 -1.28
N THR A 359 -27.81 8.96 -2.32
CA THR A 359 -28.81 7.88 -2.21
C THR A 359 -28.38 6.79 -1.23
N ASP A 360 -27.12 6.34 -1.32
CA ASP A 360 -26.58 5.31 -0.41
C ASP A 360 -26.56 5.78 1.05
N LEU A 361 -26.17 7.04 1.29
CA LEU A 361 -26.16 7.64 2.63
C LEU A 361 -27.58 7.85 3.18
N ALA A 362 -28.53 8.27 2.34
CA ALA A 362 -29.93 8.40 2.72
C ALA A 362 -30.50 7.05 3.17
N GLN A 363 -30.21 5.97 2.44
CA GLN A 363 -30.59 4.62 2.81
C GLN A 363 -29.92 4.17 4.11
N LEU A 364 -28.59 4.36 4.25
CA LEU A 364 -27.81 3.98 5.43
C LEU A 364 -28.29 4.67 6.71
N LEU A 365 -28.68 5.94 6.59
CA LEU A 365 -29.08 6.78 7.71
C LEU A 365 -30.59 6.77 7.94
N ALA A 366 -31.37 6.12 7.06
CA ALA A 366 -32.82 6.17 7.03
C ALA A 366 -33.37 7.62 6.99
N LEU A 367 -32.75 8.46 6.17
CA LEU A 367 -33.14 9.84 5.91
C LEU A 367 -33.72 9.98 4.49
N PRO A 368 -34.59 10.98 4.24
CA PRO A 368 -34.89 11.35 2.86
C PRO A 368 -33.63 11.93 2.19
N GLU A 369 -33.46 11.72 0.88
CA GLU A 369 -32.31 12.26 0.14
C GLU A 369 -32.20 13.78 0.28
N SER A 370 -33.32 14.50 0.39
CA SER A 370 -33.37 15.95 0.62
C SER A 370 -32.69 16.41 1.92
N ALA A 371 -32.46 15.50 2.88
CA ALA A 371 -31.76 15.78 4.14
C ALA A 371 -30.28 15.32 4.12
N VAL A 372 -29.75 14.96 2.94
CA VAL A 372 -28.36 14.55 2.74
C VAL A 372 -27.72 15.49 1.72
N ASP A 373 -26.69 16.21 2.17
CA ASP A 373 -25.87 17.11 1.36
C ASP A 373 -24.47 16.52 1.20
N VAL A 374 -24.07 16.20 -0.03
CA VAL A 374 -22.75 15.68 -0.38
C VAL A 374 -21.96 16.76 -1.12
N ILE A 375 -20.84 17.17 -0.52
CA ILE A 375 -19.94 18.19 -1.04
C ILE A 375 -18.65 17.51 -1.50
N ARG A 376 -18.47 17.40 -2.81
CA ARG A 376 -17.22 16.89 -3.38
C ARG A 376 -16.09 17.93 -3.30
N LEU A 377 -14.99 17.57 -2.66
CA LEU A 377 -13.71 18.29 -2.66
C LEU A 377 -12.60 17.46 -3.31
N GLU A 378 -11.52 18.11 -3.76
CA GLU A 378 -10.42 17.39 -4.40
C GLU A 378 -9.83 16.30 -3.51
N ALA A 379 -9.46 15.19 -4.15
CA ALA A 379 -8.96 13.98 -3.50
C ALA A 379 -7.74 13.45 -4.27
N ALA A 380 -7.04 12.47 -3.68
CA ALA A 380 -5.78 11.95 -4.19
C ALA A 380 -5.91 10.97 -5.38
N GLY A 381 -6.83 11.27 -6.31
CA GLY A 381 -7.22 10.42 -7.44
C GLY A 381 -8.18 9.30 -7.03
N CYS A 382 -8.98 8.81 -7.98
CA CYS A 382 -9.91 7.69 -7.78
C CYS A 382 -9.87 6.66 -8.91
N TYR A 383 -9.69 7.09 -10.17
CA TYR A 383 -9.53 6.22 -11.35
C TYR A 383 -10.66 5.19 -11.55
N GLY A 384 -11.84 5.47 -11.02
CA GLY A 384 -12.90 4.51 -10.75
C GLY A 384 -13.45 4.71 -9.33
N ARG A 385 -14.25 3.76 -8.83
CA ARG A 385 -14.84 3.86 -7.48
C ARG A 385 -13.94 3.17 -6.49
N ASN A 386 -13.04 3.93 -5.88
CA ASN A 386 -12.22 3.47 -4.76
C ASN A 386 -13.01 3.52 -3.43
N CYS A 387 -12.31 3.49 -2.29
CA CYS A 387 -12.93 3.53 -0.96
C CYS A 387 -13.54 4.90 -0.55
N ALA A 388 -13.58 5.90 -1.44
CA ALA A 388 -14.08 7.24 -1.10
C ALA A 388 -15.55 7.21 -0.64
N ASP A 389 -16.39 6.39 -1.28
CA ASP A 389 -17.79 6.20 -0.88
C ASP A 389 -17.88 5.47 0.48
N ASP A 390 -17.03 4.45 0.66
CA ASP A 390 -17.01 3.63 1.86
C ASP A 390 -16.63 4.46 3.10
N VAL A 391 -15.58 5.29 3.01
CA VAL A 391 -15.15 6.16 4.12
C VAL A 391 -16.13 7.30 4.40
N SER A 392 -16.88 7.74 3.39
CA SER A 392 -17.95 8.74 3.55
C SER A 392 -19.08 8.19 4.40
N ALA A 393 -19.49 6.96 4.12
CA ALA A 393 -20.47 6.24 4.91
C ALA A 393 -19.96 5.90 6.32
N ASP A 394 -18.66 5.56 6.48
CA ASP A 394 -18.04 5.38 7.79
C ASP A 394 -18.13 6.66 8.64
N ALA A 395 -17.75 7.81 8.05
CA ALA A 395 -17.81 9.11 8.72
C ALA A 395 -19.23 9.48 9.14
N ALA A 396 -20.22 9.24 8.27
CA ALA A 396 -21.62 9.50 8.55
C ALA A 396 -22.15 8.66 9.74
N LEU A 397 -21.80 7.37 9.81
CA LEU A 397 -22.18 6.51 10.93
C LEU A 397 -21.55 6.96 12.26
N LEU A 398 -20.26 7.29 12.24
CA LEU A 398 -19.55 7.75 13.44
C LEU A 398 -20.05 9.13 13.90
N SER A 399 -20.28 10.06 12.97
CA SER A 399 -20.86 11.38 13.28
C SER A 399 -22.26 11.24 13.86
N ARG A 400 -23.12 10.39 13.29
CA ARG A 400 -24.47 10.10 13.83
C ARG A 400 -24.40 9.59 15.26
N ALA A 401 -23.45 8.71 15.56
CA ALA A 401 -23.31 8.12 16.89
C ALA A 401 -22.92 9.14 17.97
N VAL A 402 -22.15 10.18 17.62
CA VAL A 402 -21.65 11.18 18.58
C VAL A 402 -22.31 12.56 18.45
N ARG A 403 -23.21 12.75 17.47
CA ARG A 403 -23.92 14.01 17.16
C ARG A 403 -22.98 15.22 17.02
N ARG A 404 -21.81 15.00 16.43
CA ARG A 404 -20.76 16.00 16.19
C ARG A 404 -20.05 15.70 14.87
N PRO A 405 -19.37 16.68 14.24
CA PRO A 405 -18.61 16.39 13.04
C PRO A 405 -17.48 15.39 13.30
N VAL A 406 -17.33 14.39 12.44
CA VAL A 406 -16.27 13.37 12.55
C VAL A 406 -15.53 13.27 11.22
N ARG A 407 -14.20 13.42 11.29
CA ARG A 407 -13.28 13.12 10.19
C ARG A 407 -12.83 11.67 10.27
N VAL A 408 -12.98 10.92 9.19
CA VAL A 408 -12.48 9.54 9.05
C VAL A 408 -11.54 9.47 7.86
N GLN A 409 -10.38 8.85 8.06
CA GLN A 409 -9.44 8.53 7.01
C GLN A 409 -9.02 7.07 7.13
N LEU A 410 -8.90 6.37 6.01
CA LEU A 410 -8.39 5.01 5.97
C LEU A 410 -6.86 5.00 6.11
N THR A 411 -6.34 3.90 6.67
CA THR A 411 -4.91 3.58 6.54
C THR A 411 -4.60 3.10 5.12
N ARG A 412 -3.32 3.06 4.73
CA ARG A 412 -2.91 2.51 3.42
C ARG A 412 -3.32 1.05 3.30
N GLU A 413 -3.15 0.28 4.37
CA GLU A 413 -3.53 -1.12 4.50
C GLU A 413 -5.03 -1.32 4.30
N GLN A 414 -5.85 -0.48 4.94
CA GLN A 414 -7.30 -0.52 4.78
C GLN A 414 -7.72 -0.13 3.38
N GLU A 415 -7.12 0.92 2.80
CA GLU A 415 -7.39 1.33 1.42
C GLU A 415 -7.11 0.14 0.48
N HIS A 416 -5.89 -0.39 0.43
CA HIS A 416 -5.56 -1.47 -0.51
C HIS A 416 -6.36 -2.76 -0.27
N ALA A 417 -6.56 -3.15 0.99
CA ALA A 417 -7.26 -4.39 1.31
C ALA A 417 -8.74 -4.30 0.90
N TRP A 418 -9.40 -3.16 1.14
CA TRP A 418 -10.83 -2.98 0.92
C TRP A 418 -11.21 -2.25 -0.37
N ASP A 419 -10.25 -1.64 -1.08
CA ASP A 419 -10.44 -1.05 -2.41
C ASP A 419 -11.17 -2.06 -3.28
N PRO A 420 -12.34 -1.74 -3.86
CA PRO A 420 -12.96 -2.69 -4.77
C PRO A 420 -12.05 -2.87 -6.00
N LYS A 421 -11.80 -4.12 -6.37
CA LYS A 421 -10.81 -4.45 -7.41
C LYS A 421 -11.33 -4.14 -8.81
N GLY A 422 -10.45 -3.75 -9.72
CA GLY A 422 -10.67 -3.97 -11.15
C GLY A 422 -10.73 -5.48 -11.40
N ALA A 423 -11.82 -5.96 -11.98
CA ALA A 423 -12.08 -7.39 -12.08
C ALA A 423 -11.11 -8.11 -13.04
N ALA A 424 -10.66 -9.31 -12.65
CA ALA A 424 -9.95 -10.22 -13.54
C ALA A 424 -10.86 -10.68 -14.69
N GLN A 425 -10.25 -11.11 -15.78
CA GLN A 425 -11.01 -11.51 -16.97
C GLN A 425 -10.32 -12.64 -17.73
N LEU A 426 -11.13 -13.56 -18.24
CA LEU A 426 -10.69 -14.63 -19.12
C LEU A 426 -11.32 -14.41 -20.49
N MET A 427 -10.48 -14.34 -21.51
CA MET A 427 -10.88 -14.15 -22.91
C MET A 427 -10.40 -15.33 -23.73
N GLU A 428 -11.30 -15.94 -24.49
CA GLU A 428 -11.04 -17.11 -25.32
C GLU A 428 -11.43 -16.77 -26.76
N ILE A 429 -10.53 -17.02 -27.71
CA ILE A 429 -10.78 -16.81 -29.14
C ILE A 429 -10.53 -18.13 -29.85
N ASN A 430 -11.50 -18.57 -30.64
CA ASN A 430 -11.36 -19.69 -31.57
C ASN A 430 -11.57 -19.20 -33.01
N GLY A 431 -10.78 -19.71 -33.94
CA GLY A 431 -10.73 -19.21 -35.31
C GLY A 431 -9.52 -19.76 -36.03
N GLY A 432 -9.08 -19.07 -37.08
CA GLY A 432 -7.91 -19.48 -37.85
C GLY A 432 -7.80 -18.74 -39.18
N LEU A 433 -6.89 -19.23 -40.02
CA LEU A 433 -6.65 -18.71 -41.36
C LEU A 433 -7.08 -19.70 -42.44
N ASP A 434 -7.47 -19.19 -43.60
CA ASP A 434 -7.54 -19.95 -44.86
C ASP A 434 -6.14 -20.12 -45.48
N ALA A 435 -6.08 -20.79 -46.64
CA ALA A 435 -4.83 -21.01 -47.36
C ALA A 435 -4.21 -19.72 -47.95
N ASP A 436 -4.99 -18.65 -48.08
CA ASP A 436 -4.55 -17.34 -48.60
C ASP A 436 -4.14 -16.37 -47.47
N GLY A 437 -4.22 -16.81 -46.21
CA GLY A 437 -3.88 -16.02 -45.03
C GLY A 437 -4.99 -15.06 -44.56
N ASN A 438 -6.24 -15.25 -45.01
CA ASN A 438 -7.39 -14.49 -44.49
C ASN A 438 -8.00 -15.19 -43.26
N ALA A 439 -8.53 -14.39 -42.34
CA ALA A 439 -9.23 -14.89 -41.16
C ALA A 439 -10.56 -15.53 -41.56
N VAL A 440 -10.74 -16.83 -41.31
CA VAL A 440 -11.96 -17.57 -41.69
C VAL A 440 -13.10 -17.38 -40.71
N ALA A 441 -12.78 -17.24 -39.42
CA ALA A 441 -13.77 -17.11 -38.36
C ALA A 441 -13.18 -16.43 -37.13
N TYR A 442 -14.04 -15.75 -36.38
CA TYR A 442 -13.75 -15.13 -35.09
C TYR A 442 -14.82 -15.49 -34.05
N ASP A 443 -14.56 -16.49 -33.23
CA ASP A 443 -15.46 -16.94 -32.16
C ASP A 443 -14.87 -16.55 -30.80
N PHE A 444 -15.41 -15.50 -30.21
CA PHE A 444 -14.92 -14.89 -28.98
C PHE A 444 -15.86 -15.16 -27.81
N ALA A 445 -15.31 -15.68 -26.73
CA ALA A 445 -15.99 -15.83 -25.45
C ALA A 445 -15.24 -15.09 -24.35
N THR A 446 -15.97 -14.33 -23.53
CA THR A 446 -15.36 -13.54 -22.45
C THR A 446 -16.07 -13.75 -21.12
N ARG A 447 -15.28 -13.87 -20.05
CA ARG A 447 -15.72 -14.20 -18.68
C ARG A 447 -15.24 -13.10 -17.74
N TYR A 448 -16.16 -12.23 -17.35
CA TYR A 448 -15.91 -11.05 -16.54
C TYR A 448 -16.80 -11.06 -15.28
N PRO A 449 -16.23 -11.26 -14.08
CA PRO A 449 -16.97 -11.13 -12.83
C PRO A 449 -17.56 -9.74 -12.66
N SER A 450 -18.82 -9.70 -12.23
CA SER A 450 -19.54 -8.47 -11.97
C SER A 450 -18.76 -7.54 -11.05
N ASN A 451 -18.81 -6.25 -11.35
CA ASN A 451 -18.11 -5.18 -10.66
C ASN A 451 -19.10 -4.22 -9.98
N ALA A 452 -20.13 -4.80 -9.35
CA ALA A 452 -21.25 -4.10 -8.73
C ALA A 452 -21.08 -3.88 -7.22
N ALA A 453 -19.84 -3.66 -6.74
CA ALA A 453 -19.57 -3.46 -5.32
C ALA A 453 -20.49 -2.37 -4.74
N ARG A 454 -21.05 -2.64 -3.56
CA ARG A 454 -21.89 -1.69 -2.82
C ARG A 454 -21.05 -0.82 -1.89
N THR A 455 -21.64 0.24 -1.35
CA THR A 455 -21.02 1.04 -0.28
C THR A 455 -20.90 0.17 0.96
N LEU A 456 -19.66 -0.06 1.39
CA LEU A 456 -19.30 -1.12 2.32
C LEU A 456 -20.08 -1.03 3.65
N PRO A 457 -20.31 0.16 4.25
CA PRO A 457 -21.13 0.24 5.46
C PRO A 457 -22.59 -0.20 5.29
N LEU A 458 -23.19 -0.13 4.10
CA LEU A 458 -24.56 -0.64 3.89
C LEU A 458 -24.65 -2.14 4.15
N ILE A 459 -23.64 -2.91 3.72
CA ILE A 459 -23.59 -4.36 3.92
C ILE A 459 -23.05 -4.73 5.30
N LEU A 460 -22.04 -4.03 5.82
CA LEU A 460 -21.47 -4.34 7.14
C LEU A 460 -22.46 -4.10 8.28
N THR A 461 -23.37 -3.14 8.12
CA THR A 461 -24.44 -2.85 9.09
C THR A 461 -25.68 -3.73 8.92
N GLY A 462 -25.76 -4.54 7.86
CA GLY A 462 -26.96 -5.29 7.50
C GLY A 462 -28.11 -4.44 6.98
N THR A 463 -27.86 -3.16 6.61
CA THR A 463 -28.88 -2.27 6.03
C THR A 463 -29.39 -2.82 4.69
N ILE A 464 -28.50 -3.42 3.90
CA ILE A 464 -28.85 -4.18 2.70
C ILE A 464 -28.23 -5.58 2.79
N PRO A 465 -28.82 -6.61 2.15
CA PRO A 465 -28.25 -7.95 2.16
C PRO A 465 -26.91 -7.98 1.39
N PRO A 466 -25.92 -8.78 1.84
CA PRO A 466 -24.65 -9.01 1.14
C PRO A 466 -24.84 -10.00 -0.03
N ALA A 467 -25.74 -9.65 -0.95
CA ALA A 467 -26.13 -10.49 -2.07
C ALA A 467 -25.31 -10.18 -3.33
N ALA A 468 -24.89 -11.23 -4.03
CA ALA A 468 -24.25 -11.10 -5.33
C ALA A 468 -25.17 -10.38 -6.32
N THR A 469 -24.71 -9.22 -6.83
CA THR A 469 -25.38 -8.49 -7.91
C THR A 469 -24.62 -8.68 -9.21
N MET A 470 -25.29 -9.10 -10.28
CA MET A 470 -24.69 -9.26 -11.61
C MET A 470 -25.01 -8.05 -12.49
N TRP A 471 -23.97 -7.34 -12.92
CA TRP A 471 -24.06 -6.30 -13.94
C TRP A 471 -23.51 -6.81 -15.27
N GLN A 472 -24.15 -6.41 -16.36
CA GLN A 472 -23.72 -6.68 -17.74
C GLN A 472 -22.61 -5.70 -18.14
N MET A 473 -21.40 -5.93 -17.60
CA MET A 473 -20.25 -5.05 -17.83
C MET A 473 -19.09 -5.73 -18.56
N GLY A 474 -19.18 -7.03 -18.85
CA GLY A 474 -18.17 -7.75 -19.65
C GLY A 474 -18.22 -7.47 -21.15
N ASP A 475 -19.24 -6.74 -21.61
CA ASP A 475 -19.51 -6.45 -23.02
C ASP A 475 -18.84 -5.16 -23.54
N ARG A 476 -18.10 -4.41 -22.69
CA ARG A 476 -17.37 -3.21 -23.12
C ARG A 476 -16.34 -3.58 -24.17
N THR A 477 -16.45 -3.00 -25.37
CA THR A 477 -15.56 -3.29 -26.50
C THR A 477 -15.42 -4.80 -26.76
N ALA A 478 -16.46 -5.61 -26.52
CA ALA A 478 -16.42 -7.05 -26.75
C ALA A 478 -16.59 -7.45 -28.23
N ILE A 479 -17.19 -6.56 -29.04
CA ILE A 479 -17.17 -6.69 -30.50
C ILE A 479 -15.86 -6.07 -31.00
N PRO A 480 -15.00 -6.83 -31.69
CA PRO A 480 -13.76 -6.28 -32.25
C PRO A 480 -14.08 -5.24 -33.34
N PRO A 481 -13.18 -4.27 -33.60
CA PRO A 481 -13.38 -3.27 -34.65
C PRO A 481 -13.19 -3.83 -36.08
N TYR A 482 -12.95 -5.13 -36.23
CA TYR A 482 -12.60 -5.79 -37.48
C TYR A 482 -13.78 -6.55 -38.06
N ASP A 483 -14.04 -6.36 -39.34
CA ASP A 483 -15.13 -7.02 -40.07
C ASP A 483 -14.68 -8.41 -40.56
N TYR A 484 -14.77 -9.40 -39.67
CA TYR A 484 -14.61 -10.81 -40.02
C TYR A 484 -15.87 -11.36 -40.70
N ASP A 485 -15.71 -12.28 -41.67
CA ASP A 485 -16.86 -12.81 -42.41
C ASP A 485 -17.77 -13.67 -41.52
N ALA A 486 -17.20 -14.67 -40.82
CA ALA A 486 -17.90 -15.44 -39.80
C ALA A 486 -17.47 -14.97 -38.39
N MET A 487 -18.42 -14.52 -37.56
CA MET A 487 -18.10 -13.96 -36.23
C MET A 487 -19.17 -14.29 -35.20
N ARG A 488 -18.76 -14.83 -34.06
CA ARG A 488 -19.61 -15.05 -32.88
C ARG A 488 -18.96 -14.39 -31.66
N VAL A 489 -19.77 -13.69 -30.87
CA VAL A 489 -19.32 -13.05 -29.63
C VAL A 489 -20.28 -13.40 -28.50
N VAL A 490 -19.73 -14.02 -27.45
CA VAL A 490 -20.46 -14.46 -26.26
C VAL A 490 -19.84 -13.86 -25.00
N VAL A 491 -20.66 -13.24 -24.17
CA VAL A 491 -20.27 -12.81 -22.81
C VAL A 491 -20.88 -13.78 -21.80
N HIS A 492 -20.07 -14.23 -20.85
CA HIS A 492 -20.52 -14.99 -19.70
C HIS A 492 -20.73 -14.05 -18.51
N ASP A 493 -21.95 -13.56 -18.34
CA ASP A 493 -22.33 -12.71 -17.21
C ASP A 493 -22.27 -13.54 -15.92
N MET A 494 -21.53 -13.09 -14.90
CA MET A 494 -21.29 -13.89 -13.70
C MET A 494 -21.21 -13.05 -12.41
N ALA A 495 -21.46 -13.71 -11.28
CA ALA A 495 -21.36 -13.11 -9.95
C ALA A 495 -19.93 -12.65 -9.63
N PRO A 496 -19.74 -11.65 -8.75
CA PRO A 496 -18.41 -11.28 -8.27
C PRO A 496 -17.77 -12.46 -7.52
N ILE A 497 -16.47 -12.67 -7.72
CA ILE A 497 -15.67 -13.64 -6.94
C ILE A 497 -15.06 -12.94 -5.72
N VAL A 498 -14.58 -11.70 -5.94
CA VAL A 498 -14.09 -10.78 -4.93
C VAL A 498 -14.77 -9.44 -5.14
N ARG A 499 -14.74 -8.58 -4.12
CA ARG A 499 -15.29 -7.22 -4.18
C ARG A 499 -14.65 -6.45 -5.35
N ALA A 500 -15.44 -6.04 -6.32
CA ALA A 500 -14.98 -5.40 -7.54
C ALA A 500 -15.86 -4.22 -7.96
N SER A 501 -15.25 -3.19 -8.57
CA SER A 501 -15.95 -2.03 -9.14
C SER A 501 -15.36 -1.59 -10.48
N TRP A 502 -16.02 -0.63 -11.13
CA TRP A 502 -15.45 0.07 -12.26
C TRP A 502 -14.08 0.67 -11.92
N PHE A 503 -13.07 0.22 -12.67
CA PHE A 503 -11.70 0.70 -12.67
C PHE A 503 -11.38 1.11 -14.10
N ARG A 504 -10.63 2.21 -14.29
CA ARG A 504 -10.38 2.84 -15.60
C ARG A 504 -10.11 1.80 -16.70
N GLY A 505 -10.94 1.76 -17.74
CA GLY A 505 -10.87 0.80 -18.85
C GLY A 505 -11.87 -0.38 -18.74
N VAL A 506 -12.32 -0.73 -17.53
CA VAL A 506 -13.30 -1.81 -17.24
C VAL A 506 -12.97 -3.08 -18.04
N SER A 507 -13.92 -3.72 -18.72
CA SER A 507 -13.68 -4.88 -19.57
C SER A 507 -13.17 -4.51 -20.97
N ALA A 508 -13.11 -3.21 -21.33
CA ALA A 508 -12.65 -2.77 -22.65
C ALA A 508 -11.15 -3.03 -22.83
N MET A 509 -10.34 -2.70 -21.82
CA MET A 509 -8.89 -2.98 -21.84
C MET A 509 -8.60 -4.49 -21.99
N PRO A 510 -9.18 -5.40 -21.18
CA PRO A 510 -9.02 -6.84 -21.37
C PRO A 510 -9.52 -7.35 -22.72
N ASN A 511 -10.72 -6.97 -23.16
CA ASN A 511 -11.26 -7.42 -24.44
C ASN A 511 -10.36 -6.96 -25.61
N SER A 512 -9.93 -5.69 -25.61
CA SER A 512 -8.98 -5.18 -26.60
C SER A 512 -7.60 -5.83 -26.53
N PHE A 513 -7.12 -6.21 -25.34
CA PHE A 513 -5.89 -7.01 -25.24
C PHE A 513 -6.01 -8.30 -26.04
N ALA A 514 -7.10 -9.05 -25.88
CA ALA A 514 -7.34 -10.27 -26.64
C ALA A 514 -7.52 -10.00 -28.15
N HIS A 515 -8.34 -9.03 -28.53
CA HIS A 515 -8.60 -8.68 -29.94
C HIS A 515 -7.31 -8.29 -30.67
N GLU A 516 -6.55 -7.37 -30.08
CA GLU A 516 -5.36 -6.78 -30.72
C GLU A 516 -4.14 -7.69 -30.68
N SER A 517 -4.01 -8.56 -29.67
CA SER A 517 -2.97 -9.60 -29.70
C SER A 517 -3.33 -10.70 -30.71
N TYR A 518 -4.60 -11.09 -30.81
CA TYR A 518 -5.01 -12.15 -31.74
C TYR A 518 -4.84 -11.75 -33.20
N ILE A 519 -5.25 -10.53 -33.59
CA ILE A 519 -5.06 -10.08 -34.98
C ILE A 519 -3.58 -9.93 -35.36
N ASP A 520 -2.72 -9.60 -34.39
CA ASP A 520 -1.27 -9.56 -34.59
C ASP A 520 -0.67 -10.96 -34.80
N GLU A 521 -1.19 -11.95 -34.06
CA GLU A 521 -0.86 -13.36 -34.27
C GLU A 521 -1.33 -13.87 -35.64
N LEU A 522 -2.54 -13.50 -36.08
CA LEU A 522 -3.05 -13.82 -37.41
C LEU A 522 -2.16 -13.22 -38.50
N ALA A 523 -1.77 -11.94 -38.36
CA ALA A 523 -0.89 -11.26 -39.31
C ALA A 523 0.47 -11.98 -39.42
N THR A 524 1.04 -12.37 -38.27
CA THR A 524 2.32 -13.09 -38.21
C THR A 524 2.22 -14.44 -38.92
N GLU A 525 1.18 -15.22 -38.65
CA GLU A 525 0.99 -16.53 -39.26
C GLU A 525 0.68 -16.43 -40.77
N ALA A 526 -0.02 -15.37 -41.19
CA ALA A 526 -0.26 -15.07 -42.60
C ALA A 526 0.96 -14.53 -43.35
N GLY A 527 2.06 -14.18 -42.65
CA GLY A 527 3.23 -13.54 -43.26
C GLY A 527 2.95 -12.13 -43.79
N VAL A 528 2.12 -11.36 -43.09
CA VAL A 528 1.69 -10.00 -43.46
C VAL A 528 2.06 -9.01 -42.36
N ASP A 529 2.37 -7.76 -42.74
CA ASP A 529 2.64 -6.72 -41.77
C ASP A 529 1.43 -6.49 -40.83
N PRO A 530 1.62 -6.38 -39.51
CA PRO A 530 0.50 -6.24 -38.57
C PRO A 530 -0.35 -4.98 -38.73
N VAL A 531 0.19 -3.88 -39.27
CA VAL A 531 -0.58 -2.66 -39.55
C VAL A 531 -1.40 -2.86 -40.82
N GLU A 532 -0.78 -3.37 -41.88
CA GLU A 532 -1.46 -3.71 -43.13
C GLU A 532 -2.60 -4.70 -42.89
N TYR A 533 -2.36 -5.76 -42.11
CA TYR A 533 -3.35 -6.81 -41.84
C TYR A 533 -4.59 -6.24 -41.15
N ARG A 534 -4.43 -5.35 -40.17
CA ARG A 534 -5.54 -4.64 -39.52
C ARG A 534 -6.36 -3.81 -40.52
N LEU A 535 -5.69 -3.10 -41.42
CA LEU A 535 -6.33 -2.28 -42.46
C LEU A 535 -7.15 -3.11 -43.46
N ARG A 536 -6.89 -4.42 -43.62
CA ARG A 536 -7.72 -5.29 -44.47
C ARG A 536 -9.14 -5.46 -43.92
N TYR A 537 -9.28 -5.52 -42.59
CA TYR A 537 -10.56 -5.78 -41.91
C TYR A 537 -11.19 -4.52 -41.30
N LEU A 538 -10.46 -3.41 -41.21
CA LEU A 538 -10.97 -2.14 -40.71
C LEU A 538 -11.64 -1.35 -41.83
N LYS A 539 -12.98 -1.37 -41.89
CA LYS A 539 -13.77 -0.73 -42.97
C LYS A 539 -14.11 0.74 -42.73
N ASP A 540 -14.03 1.21 -41.48
CA ASP A 540 -14.23 2.62 -41.14
C ASP A 540 -12.99 3.44 -41.55
N GLU A 541 -13.16 4.36 -42.50
CA GLU A 541 -12.06 5.20 -43.00
C GLU A 541 -11.51 6.15 -41.93
N ARG A 542 -12.34 6.61 -40.97
CA ARG A 542 -11.88 7.44 -39.84
C ARG A 542 -10.93 6.63 -38.94
N ALA A 543 -11.27 5.37 -38.71
CA ALA A 543 -10.43 4.44 -37.96
C ALA A 543 -9.14 4.10 -38.72
N ALA A 544 -9.24 3.83 -40.02
CA ALA A 544 -8.10 3.54 -40.89
C ALA A 544 -7.13 4.74 -40.97
N ASP A 545 -7.64 5.96 -41.04
CA ASP A 545 -6.84 7.19 -41.01
C ASP A 545 -6.05 7.34 -39.70
N LEU A 546 -6.66 7.03 -38.55
CA LEU A 546 -5.93 7.03 -37.27
C LEU A 546 -4.80 5.99 -37.26
N VAL A 547 -5.07 4.77 -37.74
CA VAL A 547 -4.05 3.70 -37.84
C VAL A 547 -2.87 4.15 -38.71
N ARG A 548 -3.14 4.68 -39.91
CA ARG A 548 -2.09 5.17 -40.82
C ARG A 548 -1.32 6.35 -40.21
N SER A 549 -2.03 7.34 -39.66
CA SER A 549 -1.42 8.53 -39.07
C SER A 549 -0.48 8.21 -37.90
N VAL A 550 -0.84 7.23 -37.06
CA VAL A 550 0.02 6.78 -35.95
C VAL A 550 1.22 5.99 -36.45
N ALA A 551 1.01 5.08 -37.39
CA ALA A 551 2.10 4.34 -38.02
C ALA A 551 3.12 5.29 -38.67
N ASP A 552 2.64 6.31 -39.39
CA ASP A 552 3.48 7.34 -40.02
C ASP A 552 4.22 8.18 -38.97
N ARG A 553 3.53 8.63 -37.91
CA ARG A 553 4.14 9.40 -36.80
C ARG A 553 5.25 8.60 -36.12
N ALA A 554 5.03 7.31 -35.90
CA ALA A 554 5.99 6.39 -35.30
C ALA A 554 7.10 5.94 -36.26
N LYS A 555 7.00 6.31 -37.54
CA LYS A 555 7.87 5.84 -38.63
C LYS A 555 7.90 4.31 -38.68
N TRP A 556 6.72 3.69 -38.68
CA TRP A 556 6.56 2.25 -38.77
C TRP A 556 7.24 1.72 -40.02
N VAL A 557 8.03 0.66 -39.86
CA VAL A 557 8.65 -0.05 -40.98
C VAL A 557 7.86 -1.35 -41.17
N PRO A 558 7.29 -1.59 -42.35
CA PRO A 558 6.52 -2.82 -42.59
C PRO A 558 7.34 -4.08 -42.35
N ARG A 559 6.75 -5.06 -41.66
CA ARG A 559 7.41 -6.33 -41.31
C ARG A 559 6.48 -7.52 -41.56
N PRO A 560 6.47 -8.08 -42.78
CA PRO A 560 5.63 -9.22 -43.11
C PRO A 560 6.10 -10.54 -42.48
N VAL A 561 7.40 -10.69 -42.24
CA VAL A 561 7.98 -11.89 -41.64
C VAL A 561 8.77 -11.50 -40.41
N TRP A 562 8.49 -12.16 -39.27
CA TRP A 562 9.28 -11.96 -38.06
C TRP A 562 10.71 -12.45 -38.28
N THR A 563 11.67 -11.60 -37.97
CA THR A 563 13.09 -11.94 -37.94
C THR A 563 13.64 -11.67 -36.54
N PRO A 564 14.46 -12.57 -35.98
CA PRO A 564 15.08 -12.33 -34.68
C PRO A 564 15.85 -11.00 -34.69
N PRO A 565 15.58 -10.08 -33.76
CA PRO A 565 16.29 -8.81 -33.70
C PRO A 565 17.74 -9.03 -33.26
N GLU A 566 18.62 -8.10 -33.64
CA GLU A 566 19.99 -8.07 -33.17
C GLU A 566 20.02 -7.85 -31.64
N ALA A 567 20.77 -8.71 -30.94
CA ALA A 567 20.91 -8.63 -29.49
C ALA A 567 22.06 -7.69 -29.10
N ASP A 568 21.80 -6.83 -28.13
CA ASP A 568 22.76 -5.93 -27.49
C ASP A 568 23.11 -6.53 -26.12
N GLY A 569 24.09 -7.44 -26.12
CA GLY A 569 24.35 -8.32 -24.97
C GLY A 569 23.13 -9.20 -24.67
N ASP A 570 22.59 -9.10 -23.46
CA ASP A 570 21.41 -9.85 -23.02
C ASP A 570 20.08 -9.18 -23.41
N VAL A 571 20.13 -7.96 -23.96
CA VAL A 571 18.94 -7.14 -24.28
C VAL A 571 18.57 -7.28 -25.75
N VAL A 572 17.29 -7.55 -26.00
CA VAL A 572 16.67 -7.50 -27.33
C VAL A 572 15.61 -6.40 -27.36
N ARG A 573 15.36 -5.84 -28.55
CA ARG A 573 14.41 -4.73 -28.72
C ARG A 573 13.34 -5.12 -29.72
N GLY A 574 12.14 -4.63 -29.49
CA GLY A 574 10.99 -4.90 -30.36
C GLY A 574 10.01 -3.76 -30.34
N ARG A 575 9.13 -3.79 -31.33
CA ARG A 575 8.13 -2.77 -31.60
C ARG A 575 6.78 -3.41 -31.88
N GLY A 576 5.72 -2.94 -31.25
CA GLY A 576 4.38 -3.50 -31.37
C GLY A 576 3.35 -2.43 -31.70
N PHE A 577 2.31 -2.82 -32.43
CA PHE A 577 1.19 -1.95 -32.80
C PHE A 577 -0.11 -2.49 -32.19
N ALA A 578 -1.01 -1.59 -31.80
CA ALA A 578 -2.41 -1.94 -31.48
C ALA A 578 -3.34 -0.74 -31.70
N TYR A 579 -4.61 -1.03 -31.99
CA TYR A 579 -5.69 -0.05 -32.17
C TYR A 579 -6.93 -0.45 -31.38
N ALA A 580 -7.67 0.51 -30.83
CA ALA A 580 -8.96 0.22 -30.21
C ALA A 580 -9.93 1.40 -30.20
N VAL A 581 -11.22 1.09 -30.08
CA VAL A 581 -12.29 2.06 -29.80
C VAL A 581 -12.87 1.77 -28.43
N TYR A 582 -12.97 2.80 -27.59
CA TYR A 582 -13.65 2.67 -26.32
C TYR A 582 -15.17 2.80 -26.51
N VAL A 583 -15.93 1.78 -26.06
CA VAL A 583 -17.39 1.75 -26.13
C VAL A 583 -17.98 1.69 -24.72
N HIS A 584 -18.88 2.64 -24.42
CA HIS A 584 -19.53 2.78 -23.12
C HIS A 584 -21.07 2.75 -23.20
N GLY A 585 -21.81 2.89 -22.08
CA GLY A 585 -23.28 2.73 -22.01
C GLY A 585 -23.82 1.29 -22.22
N THR A 586 -25.11 1.05 -21.99
CA THR A 586 -25.71 -0.29 -22.18
C THR A 586 -25.50 -0.82 -23.61
N PHE A 587 -25.16 -2.10 -23.78
CA PHE A 587 -24.96 -2.73 -25.09
C PHE A 587 -26.13 -2.43 -26.07
N PRO A 588 -25.86 -2.07 -27.34
CA PRO A 588 -24.57 -2.09 -28.06
C PRO A 588 -23.61 -0.93 -27.70
N GLY A 589 -24.04 -0.02 -26.82
CA GLY A 589 -23.21 1.07 -26.31
C GLY A 589 -23.07 2.25 -27.26
N LYS A 590 -22.25 3.23 -26.85
CA LYS A 590 -21.86 4.42 -27.59
C LYS A 590 -20.34 4.46 -27.69
N ALA A 591 -19.81 4.66 -28.90
CA ALA A 591 -18.39 4.90 -29.07
C ALA A 591 -18.01 6.25 -28.44
N ALA A 592 -16.97 6.26 -27.61
CA ALA A 592 -16.29 7.47 -27.16
C ALA A 592 -15.19 7.81 -28.15
N ALA A 593 -13.91 7.68 -27.78
CA ALA A 593 -12.77 7.98 -28.65
C ALA A 593 -12.01 6.72 -29.07
N ALA A 594 -11.31 6.82 -30.20
CA ALA A 594 -10.42 5.78 -30.71
C ALA A 594 -8.95 6.15 -30.44
N SER A 595 -8.11 5.14 -30.23
CA SER A 595 -6.67 5.31 -30.05
C SER A 595 -5.88 4.20 -30.75
N ALA A 596 -4.67 4.55 -31.20
CA ALA A 596 -3.69 3.59 -31.68
C ALA A 596 -2.33 3.85 -31.01
N TRP A 597 -1.58 2.78 -30.80
CA TRP A 597 -0.28 2.77 -30.14
C TRP A 597 0.76 2.10 -31.02
N VAL A 598 1.97 2.68 -30.99
CA VAL A 598 3.21 1.99 -31.28
C VAL A 598 4.07 2.01 -30.02
N ALA A 599 4.37 0.84 -29.47
CA ALA A 599 5.21 0.67 -28.28
C ALA A 599 6.58 0.11 -28.68
N ASP A 600 7.65 0.75 -28.20
CA ASP A 600 9.03 0.25 -28.31
C ASP A 600 9.47 -0.32 -26.95
N VAL A 601 9.91 -1.57 -26.94
CA VAL A 601 10.35 -2.27 -25.73
C VAL A 601 11.81 -2.71 -25.82
N ALA A 602 12.46 -2.78 -24.66
CA ALA A 602 13.70 -3.50 -24.44
C ALA A 602 13.44 -4.63 -23.45
N VAL A 603 13.83 -5.86 -23.82
CA VAL A 603 13.64 -7.06 -23.01
C VAL A 603 15.01 -7.65 -22.70
N ASN A 604 15.33 -7.82 -21.42
CA ASN A 604 16.51 -8.56 -21.02
C ASN A 604 16.16 -10.06 -20.94
N LYS A 605 16.80 -10.91 -21.75
CA LYS A 605 16.45 -12.33 -21.86
C LYS A 605 16.89 -13.18 -20.67
N VAL A 606 17.89 -12.72 -19.91
CA VAL A 606 18.39 -13.43 -18.72
C VAL A 606 17.49 -13.15 -17.52
N THR A 607 17.00 -11.92 -17.43
CA THR A 607 16.36 -11.37 -16.24
C THR A 607 14.85 -11.38 -16.42
N GLY A 608 14.37 -11.26 -17.65
CA GLY A 608 12.96 -11.10 -17.98
C GLY A 608 12.47 -9.67 -17.84
N ASP A 609 13.32 -8.71 -17.44
CA ASP A 609 12.90 -7.32 -17.30
C ASP A 609 12.48 -6.74 -18.65
N VAL A 610 11.35 -6.05 -18.63
CA VAL A 610 10.78 -5.35 -19.79
C VAL A 610 10.73 -3.87 -19.47
N ALA A 611 11.41 -3.07 -20.28
CA ALA A 611 11.29 -1.63 -20.27
C ALA A 611 10.51 -1.17 -21.52
N VAL A 612 9.41 -0.47 -21.31
CA VAL A 612 8.77 0.30 -22.40
C VAL A 612 9.56 1.59 -22.54
N THR A 613 10.33 1.71 -23.62
CA THR A 613 11.30 2.80 -23.80
C THR A 613 10.68 4.03 -24.46
N HIS A 614 9.71 3.81 -25.35
CA HIS A 614 9.04 4.85 -26.10
C HIS A 614 7.62 4.39 -26.50
N VAL A 615 6.68 5.31 -26.48
CA VAL A 615 5.30 5.11 -26.92
C VAL A 615 4.91 6.26 -27.84
N THR A 616 4.63 5.95 -29.11
CA THR A 616 3.90 6.87 -29.99
C THR A 616 2.42 6.53 -29.91
N VAL A 617 1.61 7.49 -29.49
CA VAL A 617 0.17 7.32 -29.29
C VAL A 617 -0.61 8.34 -30.10
N GLY A 618 -1.58 7.86 -30.88
CA GLY A 618 -2.58 8.71 -31.52
C GLY A 618 -3.94 8.59 -30.88
N GLN A 619 -4.69 9.69 -30.93
CA GLN A 619 -6.06 9.74 -30.46
C GLN A 619 -6.95 10.53 -31.41
N ASP A 620 -8.09 9.95 -31.75
CA ASP A 620 -9.20 10.65 -32.39
C ASP A 620 -10.31 10.91 -31.35
N SER A 621 -10.51 12.18 -31.02
CA SER A 621 -11.50 12.65 -30.06
C SER A 621 -12.55 13.59 -30.67
N GLY A 622 -12.61 13.71 -32.00
CA GLY A 622 -13.44 14.75 -32.64
C GLY A 622 -13.01 16.16 -32.22
N LEU A 623 -13.98 17.05 -32.01
CA LEU A 623 -13.74 18.40 -31.51
C LEU A 623 -13.01 18.37 -30.15
N VAL A 624 -11.82 18.95 -30.11
CA VAL A 624 -11.01 19.05 -28.89
C VAL A 624 -11.32 20.36 -28.19
N ILE A 625 -11.80 20.30 -26.95
CA ILE A 625 -12.09 21.50 -26.17
C ILE A 625 -10.80 22.20 -25.71
N ASN A 626 -9.89 21.43 -25.09
CA ASN A 626 -8.58 21.90 -24.64
C ASN A 626 -7.49 20.91 -25.06
N PRO A 627 -6.63 21.26 -26.04
CA PRO A 627 -5.56 20.37 -26.50
C PRO A 627 -4.58 19.93 -25.42
N ASP A 628 -4.22 20.80 -24.47
CA ASP A 628 -3.33 20.46 -23.36
C ASP A 628 -4.03 19.55 -22.35
N GLY A 629 -5.31 19.78 -22.09
CA GLY A 629 -6.14 18.89 -21.27
C GLY A 629 -6.15 17.46 -21.83
N VAL A 630 -6.39 17.32 -23.14
CA VAL A 630 -6.31 16.02 -23.82
C VAL A 630 -4.90 15.43 -23.74
N ARG A 631 -3.84 16.20 -24.01
CA ARG A 631 -2.45 15.73 -23.92
C ARG A 631 -2.09 15.20 -22.53
N HIS A 632 -2.48 15.90 -21.47
CA HIS A 632 -2.25 15.45 -20.09
C HIS A 632 -3.03 14.15 -19.78
N GLN A 633 -4.25 14.03 -20.29
CA GLN A 633 -5.03 12.80 -20.19
C GLN A 633 -4.37 11.62 -20.91
N ILE A 634 -3.81 11.85 -22.09
CA ILE A 634 -3.03 10.86 -22.84
C ILE A 634 -1.82 10.39 -22.03
N HIS A 635 -1.04 11.32 -21.47
CA HIS A 635 0.11 10.98 -20.63
C HIS A 635 -0.29 10.11 -19.42
N GLY A 636 -1.36 10.50 -18.71
CA GLY A 636 -1.87 9.73 -17.58
C GLY A 636 -2.32 8.32 -17.97
N ASN A 637 -3.03 8.17 -19.09
CA ASN A 637 -3.44 6.86 -19.60
C ASN A 637 -2.24 5.99 -20.00
N VAL A 638 -1.23 6.57 -20.66
CA VAL A 638 -0.03 5.83 -21.06
C VAL A 638 0.73 5.31 -19.84
N ILE A 639 0.97 6.16 -18.85
CA ILE A 639 1.70 5.80 -17.62
C ILE A 639 0.96 4.70 -16.85
N GLN A 640 -0.33 4.91 -16.57
CA GLN A 640 -1.13 3.95 -15.80
C GLN A 640 -1.25 2.60 -16.50
N SER A 641 -1.52 2.59 -17.80
CA SER A 641 -1.72 1.34 -18.52
C SER A 641 -0.41 0.59 -18.81
N THR A 642 0.71 1.32 -18.95
CA THR A 642 2.05 0.70 -18.97
C THR A 642 2.36 0.03 -17.63
N SER A 643 2.13 0.72 -16.51
CA SER A 643 2.28 0.17 -15.16
C SER A 643 1.48 -1.13 -14.98
N ARG A 644 0.19 -1.10 -15.36
CA ARG A 644 -0.70 -2.27 -15.32
C ARG A 644 -0.26 -3.43 -16.18
N ALA A 645 0.25 -3.15 -17.37
CA ALA A 645 0.72 -4.18 -18.28
C ALA A 645 2.02 -4.83 -17.77
N LEU A 646 2.88 -4.11 -17.05
CA LEU A 646 4.19 -4.62 -16.65
C LEU A 646 4.25 -5.24 -15.26
N MET A 647 3.49 -4.72 -14.27
CA MET A 647 3.73 -5.10 -12.87
C MET A 647 2.51 -5.15 -11.93
N GLU A 648 1.37 -4.55 -12.27
CA GLU A 648 0.27 -4.44 -11.31
C GLU A 648 -0.63 -5.69 -11.27
N GLU A 649 -0.66 -6.37 -10.12
CA GLU A 649 -1.58 -7.46 -9.81
C GLU A 649 -1.89 -7.53 -8.31
N VAL A 650 -3.12 -7.87 -7.96
CA VAL A 650 -3.53 -8.11 -6.58
C VAL A 650 -3.26 -9.56 -6.22
N SER A 651 -2.51 -9.76 -5.14
CA SER A 651 -2.29 -11.07 -4.55
C SER A 651 -3.32 -11.39 -3.46
N PHE A 652 -3.67 -12.68 -3.34
CA PHE A 652 -4.67 -13.18 -2.40
C PHE A 652 -4.07 -14.23 -1.47
N ALA A 653 -4.35 -14.12 -0.18
CA ALA A 653 -4.18 -15.18 0.80
C ALA A 653 -5.44 -16.05 0.85
N PRO A 654 -5.44 -17.23 1.51
CA PRO A 654 -6.58 -18.14 1.51
C PRO A 654 -7.91 -17.56 2.00
N THR A 655 -7.92 -16.44 2.73
CA THR A 655 -9.13 -15.86 3.35
C THR A 655 -9.33 -14.37 3.04
N ALA A 656 -8.37 -13.69 2.43
CA ALA A 656 -8.42 -12.24 2.24
C ALA A 656 -7.37 -11.75 1.22
N VAL A 657 -7.47 -10.48 0.83
CA VAL A 657 -6.44 -9.78 0.04
C VAL A 657 -5.11 -9.71 0.80
N ALA A 658 -4.01 -10.05 0.11
CA ALA A 658 -2.65 -10.01 0.63
C ALA A 658 -1.88 -8.73 0.24
N SER A 659 -2.20 -8.14 -0.91
CA SER A 659 -1.64 -6.84 -1.32
C SER A 659 -2.24 -5.69 -0.50
N ARG A 660 -1.54 -5.23 0.55
CA ARG A 660 -2.04 -4.21 1.49
C ARG A 660 -1.27 -2.88 1.43
N GLU A 661 -0.13 -2.82 0.76
CA GLU A 661 0.63 -1.58 0.56
C GLU A 661 1.44 -1.63 -0.75
N TRP A 662 2.23 -0.60 -1.03
CA TRP A 662 2.91 -0.42 -2.32
C TRP A 662 3.99 -1.46 -2.62
N GLY A 663 4.62 -2.05 -1.60
CA GLY A 663 5.52 -3.18 -1.78
C GLY A 663 4.78 -4.44 -2.26
N GLY A 664 3.61 -4.73 -1.68
CA GLY A 664 2.72 -5.83 -2.08
C GLY A 664 1.90 -5.55 -3.34
N TYR A 665 1.84 -4.31 -3.81
CA TYR A 665 1.23 -3.87 -5.08
C TYR A 665 2.05 -2.72 -5.69
N PRO A 666 3.13 -3.04 -6.42
CA PRO A 666 4.00 -2.02 -7.00
C PRO A 666 3.35 -1.32 -8.19
N ILE A 667 3.68 -0.05 -8.36
CA ILE A 667 3.32 0.76 -9.53
C ILE A 667 4.59 1.33 -10.18
N ILE A 668 4.49 1.72 -11.45
CA ILE A 668 5.63 2.28 -12.20
C ILE A 668 6.23 3.51 -11.52
N THR A 669 7.56 3.61 -11.52
CA THR A 669 8.30 4.73 -10.93
C THR A 669 8.82 5.68 -12.00
N PHE A 670 9.20 6.91 -11.63
CA PHE A 670 9.64 7.95 -12.59
C PHE A 670 10.75 7.49 -13.57
N PRO A 671 11.81 6.76 -13.15
CA PRO A 671 12.83 6.26 -14.07
C PRO A 671 12.32 5.30 -15.15
N ASP A 672 11.20 4.62 -14.87
CA ASP A 672 10.64 3.58 -15.75
C ASP A 672 9.53 4.15 -16.66
N VAL A 673 9.19 5.44 -16.55
CA VAL A 673 8.20 6.09 -17.40
C VAL A 673 8.74 6.18 -18.84
N PRO A 674 7.99 5.68 -19.86
CA PRO A 674 8.41 5.76 -21.25
C PRO A 674 8.47 7.21 -21.74
N LYS A 675 9.26 7.44 -22.79
CA LYS A 675 9.09 8.66 -23.60
C LYS A 675 7.74 8.58 -24.33
N ILE A 676 6.92 9.63 -24.22
CA ILE A 676 5.57 9.66 -24.79
C ILE A 676 5.52 10.68 -25.94
N ASP A 677 5.27 10.20 -27.16
CA ASP A 677 5.01 11.03 -28.34
C ASP A 677 3.52 11.02 -28.68
N VAL A 678 2.88 12.17 -28.60
CA VAL A 678 1.42 12.31 -28.69
C VAL A 678 1.00 12.93 -30.01
N LEU A 679 0.08 12.25 -30.71
CA LEU A 679 -0.63 12.72 -31.89
C LEU A 679 -2.13 12.89 -31.57
N ILE A 680 -2.64 14.11 -31.65
CA ILE A 680 -4.08 14.40 -31.56
C ILE A 680 -4.57 14.71 -32.98
N LEU A 681 -5.57 13.98 -33.46
CA LEU A 681 -6.09 14.16 -34.81
C LEU A 681 -6.94 15.45 -34.91
N PRO A 682 -6.72 16.30 -35.94
CA PRO A 682 -7.39 17.58 -36.07
C PRO A 682 -8.82 17.40 -36.63
N ARG A 683 -9.77 17.03 -35.77
CA ARG A 683 -11.17 16.74 -36.13
C ARG A 683 -12.15 17.78 -35.56
N GLN A 684 -11.82 19.07 -35.68
CA GLN A 684 -12.58 20.16 -35.05
C GLN A 684 -14.03 20.27 -35.58
N ASP A 685 -14.27 19.84 -36.81
CA ASP A 685 -15.57 19.77 -37.48
C ASP A 685 -16.47 18.61 -37.01
N GLN A 686 -15.94 17.68 -36.20
CA GLN A 686 -16.65 16.50 -35.72
C GLN A 686 -17.14 16.69 -34.27
N PRO A 687 -18.20 16.00 -33.84
CA PRO A 687 -18.68 16.07 -32.45
C PRO A 687 -17.56 15.74 -31.44
N PRO A 688 -17.51 16.43 -30.29
CA PRO A 688 -16.51 16.14 -29.26
C PRO A 688 -16.77 14.78 -28.61
N LEU A 689 -15.71 14.00 -28.40
CA LEU A 689 -15.77 12.66 -27.82
C LEU A 689 -15.01 12.59 -26.49
N GLY A 690 -15.35 11.58 -25.69
CA GLY A 690 -14.74 11.36 -24.39
C GLY A 690 -13.32 10.82 -24.45
N VAL A 691 -12.37 11.45 -23.76
CA VAL A 691 -10.94 11.07 -23.74
C VAL A 691 -10.46 10.50 -22.40
N GLY A 692 -11.39 10.21 -21.49
CA GLY A 692 -11.08 9.78 -20.13
C GLY A 692 -10.25 8.51 -20.11
N GLU A 693 -10.57 7.53 -20.95
CA GLU A 693 -10.04 6.16 -20.83
C GLU A 693 -9.51 5.56 -22.15
N SER A 694 -9.88 6.14 -23.29
CA SER A 694 -9.70 5.53 -24.62
C SER A 694 -8.25 5.20 -24.98
N VAL A 695 -7.28 5.99 -24.51
CA VAL A 695 -5.86 5.73 -24.77
C VAL A 695 -5.32 4.53 -24.01
N SER A 696 -5.90 4.18 -22.87
CA SER A 696 -5.46 3.01 -22.11
C SER A 696 -5.86 1.67 -22.78
N VAL A 697 -6.86 1.68 -23.66
CA VAL A 697 -7.49 0.48 -24.21
C VAL A 697 -6.56 -0.41 -25.06
N PRO A 698 -5.78 0.11 -26.03
CA PRO A 698 -4.90 -0.72 -26.86
C PRO A 698 -3.53 -1.05 -26.25
N SER A 699 -3.19 -0.49 -25.08
CA SER A 699 -1.80 -0.45 -24.59
C SER A 699 -1.20 -1.82 -24.31
N ALA A 700 -1.94 -2.70 -23.60
CA ALA A 700 -1.45 -4.01 -23.20
C ALA A 700 -1.09 -4.86 -24.42
N ALA A 701 -1.91 -4.83 -25.47
CA ALA A 701 -1.62 -5.53 -26.71
C ALA A 701 -0.44 -4.93 -27.47
N ALA A 702 -0.31 -3.60 -27.54
CA ALA A 702 0.85 -2.97 -28.18
C ALA A 702 2.16 -3.42 -27.50
N ILE A 703 2.17 -3.47 -26.16
CA ILE A 703 3.31 -3.95 -25.37
C ILE A 703 3.55 -5.45 -25.60
N ALA A 704 2.51 -6.28 -25.57
CA ALA A 704 2.63 -7.72 -25.81
C ALA A 704 3.21 -8.03 -27.21
N ASN A 705 2.71 -7.32 -28.22
CA ASN A 705 3.15 -7.44 -29.60
C ASN A 705 4.61 -6.96 -29.75
N ALA A 706 5.02 -5.93 -29.00
CA ALA A 706 6.40 -5.47 -28.97
C ALA A 706 7.35 -6.47 -28.29
N ILE A 707 6.90 -7.12 -27.21
CA ILE A 707 7.67 -8.19 -26.54
C ILE A 707 7.81 -9.40 -27.48
N PHE A 708 6.74 -9.77 -28.20
CA PHE A 708 6.84 -10.81 -29.21
C PHE A 708 7.83 -10.43 -30.31
N ASP A 709 7.75 -9.22 -30.84
CA ASP A 709 8.69 -8.75 -31.85
C ASP A 709 10.14 -8.80 -31.34
N ALA A 710 10.37 -8.49 -30.07
CA ALA A 710 11.68 -8.55 -29.43
C ALA A 710 12.20 -10.00 -29.22
N THR A 711 11.32 -10.94 -28.87
CA THR A 711 11.71 -12.24 -28.30
C THR A 711 11.31 -13.46 -29.11
N GLY A 712 10.36 -13.33 -30.03
CA GLY A 712 9.70 -14.43 -30.73
C GLY A 712 8.70 -15.22 -29.87
N VAL A 713 8.45 -14.81 -28.61
CA VAL A 713 7.55 -15.52 -27.68
C VAL A 713 6.28 -14.72 -27.42
N ARG A 714 5.11 -15.36 -27.57
CA ARG A 714 3.80 -14.75 -27.32
C ARG A 714 3.40 -14.90 -25.85
N PHE A 715 3.28 -13.78 -25.15
CA PHE A 715 2.75 -13.71 -23.79
C PHE A 715 1.29 -13.29 -23.81
N ARG A 716 0.42 -14.09 -23.17
CA ARG A 716 -1.05 -13.91 -23.20
C ARG A 716 -1.67 -13.71 -21.82
N GLU A 717 -0.83 -13.61 -20.80
CA GLU A 717 -1.24 -13.38 -19.42
C GLU A 717 -0.50 -12.14 -18.90
N LEU A 718 -1.26 -11.22 -18.32
CA LEU A 718 -0.74 -10.04 -17.64
C LEU A 718 -0.63 -10.27 -16.13
N PRO A 719 0.23 -9.49 -15.44
CA PRO A 719 1.22 -8.55 -15.98
C PRO A 719 2.48 -9.23 -16.57
N PHE A 720 3.20 -8.54 -17.45
CA PHE A 720 4.50 -8.94 -18.03
C PHE A 720 5.66 -8.80 -17.04
N THR A 721 5.46 -9.36 -15.84
CA THR A 721 6.47 -9.39 -14.78
C THR A 721 7.72 -10.14 -15.22
N PRO A 722 8.90 -9.76 -14.74
CA PRO A 722 10.16 -10.43 -15.09
C PRO A 722 10.13 -11.95 -14.89
N GLU A 723 9.46 -12.42 -13.83
CA GLU A 723 9.29 -13.84 -13.54
C GLU A 723 8.52 -14.56 -14.66
N ARG A 724 7.34 -14.06 -15.02
CA ARG A 724 6.53 -14.61 -16.13
C ARG A 724 7.27 -14.56 -17.47
N ILE A 725 7.99 -13.47 -17.75
CA ILE A 725 8.78 -13.36 -18.99
C ILE A 725 9.87 -14.42 -19.02
N ARG A 726 10.64 -14.54 -17.95
CA ARG A 726 11.71 -15.55 -17.85
C ARG A 726 11.17 -16.96 -17.95
N GLU A 727 10.08 -17.28 -17.25
CA GLU A 727 9.42 -18.59 -17.32
C GLU A 727 8.93 -18.90 -18.74
N GLY A 728 8.32 -17.93 -19.44
CA GLY A 728 7.90 -18.10 -20.83
C GLY A 728 9.07 -18.31 -21.80
N LEU A 729 10.17 -17.55 -21.63
CA LEU A 729 11.39 -17.72 -22.42
C LEU A 729 12.04 -19.10 -22.16
N GLN A 730 12.10 -19.53 -20.90
CA GLN A 730 12.63 -20.83 -20.50
C GLN A 730 11.75 -21.97 -21.02
N ALA A 731 10.41 -21.86 -20.92
CA ALA A 731 9.48 -22.86 -21.44
C ALA A 731 9.58 -22.98 -22.97
N ALA A 732 9.78 -21.87 -23.69
CA ALA A 732 10.03 -21.87 -25.13
C ALA A 732 11.35 -22.59 -25.48
N GLN A 733 12.39 -22.43 -24.65
CA GLN A 733 13.67 -23.15 -24.80
C GLN A 733 13.57 -24.63 -24.37
N ALA A 734 12.78 -24.95 -23.34
CA ALA A 734 12.62 -26.29 -22.78
C ALA A 734 11.80 -27.25 -23.67
N LYS A 735 11.10 -26.75 -24.70
CA LYS A 735 10.56 -27.57 -25.80
C LYS A 735 11.66 -28.26 -26.64
N ALA A 736 12.94 -28.05 -26.33
CA ALA A 736 14.10 -28.70 -26.94
C ALA A 736 15.15 -29.19 -25.90
N ALA A 737 14.81 -30.13 -25.01
CA ALA A 737 15.71 -31.19 -24.48
C ALA A 737 15.08 -31.97 -23.30
N PRO A 738 15.31 -33.29 -23.17
CA PRO A 738 14.88 -34.08 -22.02
C PRO A 738 15.92 -34.05 -20.87
N SER A 739 15.45 -33.92 -19.63
CA SER A 739 16.28 -34.02 -18.41
C SER A 739 16.28 -35.44 -17.82
N PRO A 740 17.38 -35.91 -17.19
CA PRO A 740 17.46 -37.25 -16.59
C PRO A 740 17.15 -37.30 -15.08
N ALA A 741 16.83 -38.52 -14.62
CA ALA A 741 16.28 -38.87 -13.31
C ALA A 741 17.32 -39.02 -12.16
N LYS A 742 16.90 -38.73 -10.92
CA LYS A 742 17.62 -39.05 -9.66
C LYS A 742 17.26 -40.44 -9.13
N LYS A 743 18.23 -41.13 -8.50
CA LYS A 743 17.98 -42.32 -7.64
C LYS A 743 18.56 -42.15 -6.23
N ARG A 744 17.83 -42.78 -5.29
CA ARG A 744 17.99 -42.84 -3.83
C ARG A 744 18.85 -44.02 -3.38
N GLY A 745 19.36 -43.93 -2.14
CA GLY A 745 19.44 -45.02 -1.16
C GLY A 745 20.50 -44.78 -0.07
N LEU A 746 20.53 -45.42 1.11
CA LEU A 746 19.56 -45.76 2.16
C LEU A 746 20.39 -46.41 3.32
N PHE A 747 20.11 -46.05 4.59
CA PHE A 747 20.36 -46.81 5.87
C PHE A 747 21.81 -47.09 6.35
N ALA A 748 22.13 -47.35 7.64
CA ALA A 748 21.56 -47.21 8.99
C ALA A 748 22.62 -47.70 10.02
N GLY A 749 22.49 -47.41 11.33
CA GLY A 749 23.03 -48.31 12.38
C GLY A 749 23.40 -47.70 13.75
N LEU A 750 22.40 -47.63 14.66
CA LEU A 750 22.36 -47.99 16.12
C LEU A 750 23.57 -47.73 17.07
N ALA A 751 23.43 -47.00 18.20
CA ALA A 751 22.99 -47.40 19.58
C ALA A 751 23.89 -48.46 20.26
N ALA A 752 24.33 -48.43 21.53
CA ALA A 752 23.95 -47.78 22.80
C ALA A 752 25.26 -47.59 23.64
N VAL A 753 25.30 -46.98 24.82
CA VAL A 753 25.13 -47.69 26.10
C VAL A 753 25.01 -46.64 27.23
N CYS A 754 23.84 -46.64 27.87
CA CYS A 754 23.58 -46.07 29.18
C CYS A 754 23.80 -47.17 30.23
N THR A 755 24.86 -47.11 31.03
CA THR A 755 24.99 -47.83 32.31
C THR A 755 26.14 -47.23 33.14
N ALA A 756 25.92 -46.08 33.76
CA ALA A 756 26.78 -45.57 34.85
C ALA A 756 26.09 -44.49 35.71
N ILE A 757 24.77 -44.60 35.94
CA ILE A 757 24.01 -43.74 36.87
C ILE A 757 23.43 -44.64 37.97
N ALA A 758 24.19 -44.90 39.03
CA ALA A 758 23.66 -45.52 40.27
C ALA A 758 24.56 -45.38 41.53
N GLY A 759 25.58 -44.50 41.55
CA GLY A 759 26.59 -44.48 42.63
C GLY A 759 26.77 -43.17 43.42
N LEU A 760 26.12 -42.05 43.05
CA LEU A 760 26.45 -40.71 43.59
C LEU A 760 25.31 -40.01 44.35
N VAL A 761 24.25 -40.73 44.71
CA VAL A 761 23.01 -40.14 45.26
C VAL A 761 23.03 -39.92 46.80
N VAL A 762 24.13 -40.18 47.52
CA VAL A 762 24.14 -40.01 49.00
C VAL A 762 25.18 -38.99 49.52
N ALA A 763 26.00 -38.36 48.66
CA ALA A 763 26.96 -37.32 49.08
C ALA A 763 26.51 -35.86 48.80
N ALA A 764 25.40 -35.64 48.08
CA ALA A 764 24.99 -34.32 47.56
C ALA A 764 23.65 -33.81 48.11
N SER A 765 23.44 -33.87 49.43
CA SER A 765 22.28 -33.21 50.08
C SER A 765 22.53 -31.70 50.22
N PRO A 766 21.73 -30.80 49.60
CA PRO A 766 22.02 -29.37 49.56
C PRO A 766 20.87 -28.58 50.21
N TRP A 767 20.71 -28.67 51.53
CA TRP A 767 19.90 -27.69 52.27
C TRP A 767 20.84 -26.80 53.07
N ARG A 768 21.03 -25.56 52.61
CA ARG A 768 21.70 -24.50 53.39
C ARG A 768 20.66 -23.83 54.29
N PRO A 769 20.97 -23.54 55.57
CA PRO A 769 20.03 -22.89 56.46
C PRO A 769 19.67 -21.48 55.96
N ALA A 770 18.42 -21.07 56.24
CA ALA A 770 17.95 -19.72 55.98
C ALA A 770 18.76 -18.68 56.78
N ILE A 771 19.06 -17.53 56.16
CA ILE A 771 19.65 -16.38 56.87
C ILE A 771 18.50 -15.55 57.44
N ALA A 772 18.56 -15.25 58.74
CA ALA A 772 17.52 -14.48 59.42
C ALA A 772 17.31 -13.10 58.76
N PRO A 773 16.06 -12.62 58.62
CA PRO A 773 15.79 -11.30 58.09
C PRO A 773 16.34 -10.21 59.02
N ILE A 774 16.71 -9.06 58.45
CA ILE A 774 17.13 -7.87 59.18
C ILE A 774 16.12 -6.73 59.00
N THR A 775 16.16 -5.74 59.88
CA THR A 775 15.53 -4.44 59.60
C THR A 775 16.27 -3.77 58.45
N ARG A 776 15.55 -3.13 57.53
CA ARG A 776 16.12 -2.40 56.38
C ARG A 776 17.21 -1.43 56.87
N PRO A 777 18.42 -1.45 56.29
CA PRO A 777 19.47 -0.48 56.61
C PRO A 777 19.00 0.96 56.33
N ASP A 778 19.37 1.90 57.22
CA ASP A 778 19.11 3.33 56.99
C ASP A 778 19.92 3.82 55.77
N VAL A 779 19.23 4.39 54.79
CA VAL A 779 19.85 4.92 53.55
C VAL A 779 20.90 5.99 53.86
N ALA A 780 20.75 6.72 54.97
CA ALA A 780 21.73 7.71 55.43
C ALA A 780 23.09 7.11 55.80
N THR A 781 23.18 5.77 55.95
CA THR A 781 24.43 5.04 56.24
C THR A 781 25.35 4.95 55.01
N TYR A 782 24.81 5.15 53.79
CA TYR A 782 25.57 5.05 52.56
C TYR A 782 25.97 6.42 52.02
N SER A 783 27.23 6.56 51.59
CA SER A 783 27.66 7.79 50.93
C SER A 783 26.98 7.95 49.56
N ALA A 784 26.76 9.19 49.13
CA ALA A 784 26.22 9.48 47.80
C ALA A 784 27.08 8.86 46.68
N ALA A 785 28.41 8.83 46.85
CA ALA A 785 29.33 8.20 45.91
C ALA A 785 29.14 6.67 45.83
N THR A 786 28.86 6.01 46.96
CA THR A 786 28.56 4.57 47.02
C THR A 786 27.24 4.26 46.29
N ILE A 787 26.20 5.08 46.51
CA ILE A 787 24.90 4.91 45.83
C ILE A 787 25.05 5.15 44.32
N ALA A 788 25.77 6.20 43.90
CA ALA A 788 26.04 6.48 42.49
C ALA A 788 26.85 5.36 41.81
N ARG A 789 27.86 4.80 42.50
CA ARG A 789 28.59 3.62 42.03
C ARG A 789 27.66 2.41 41.89
N GLY A 790 26.79 2.18 42.89
CA GLY A 790 25.79 1.13 42.84
C GLY A 790 24.79 1.27 41.70
N GLN A 791 24.39 2.50 41.36
CA GLN A 791 23.53 2.78 40.20
C GLN A 791 24.20 2.36 38.89
N GLN A 792 25.48 2.72 38.70
CA GLN A 792 26.25 2.30 37.52
C GLN A 792 26.38 0.77 37.43
N LEU A 793 26.57 0.10 38.57
CA LEU A 793 26.65 -1.36 38.63
C LEU A 793 25.30 -2.03 38.39
N ALA A 794 24.20 -1.43 38.82
CA ALA A 794 22.84 -1.91 38.53
C ALA A 794 22.51 -1.78 37.03
N ALA A 795 22.95 -0.69 36.41
CA ALA A 795 22.85 -0.47 34.96
C ALA A 795 23.75 -1.46 34.18
N LEU A 796 25.01 -1.66 34.60
CA LEU A 796 25.89 -2.69 34.03
C LEU A 796 25.30 -4.10 34.15
N GLY A 797 24.69 -4.39 35.31
CA GLY A 797 24.00 -5.65 35.60
C GLY A 797 22.67 -5.83 34.89
N ASP A 798 22.20 -4.81 34.17
CA ASP A 798 20.93 -4.77 33.47
C ASP A 798 19.72 -5.09 34.37
N CYS A 799 19.81 -4.66 35.64
CA CYS A 799 18.84 -5.01 36.68
C CYS A 799 17.44 -4.52 36.33
N ALA A 800 17.33 -3.28 35.84
CA ALA A 800 16.05 -2.68 35.45
C ALA A 800 15.42 -3.40 34.25
N VAL A 801 16.21 -3.84 33.28
CA VAL A 801 15.70 -4.60 32.13
C VAL A 801 15.16 -5.95 32.61
N CYS A 802 15.89 -6.68 33.44
CA CYS A 802 15.43 -7.99 33.90
C CYS A 802 14.27 -7.91 34.91
N HIS A 803 14.24 -6.92 35.80
CA HIS A 803 13.33 -6.85 36.94
C HIS A 803 12.19 -5.83 36.77
N THR A 804 11.87 -5.40 35.55
CA THR A 804 10.74 -4.49 35.28
C THR A 804 9.81 -5.12 34.25
N ALA A 805 8.54 -5.34 34.62
CA ALA A 805 7.52 -5.77 33.67
C ALA A 805 7.18 -4.65 32.67
N ASP A 806 6.64 -5.01 31.49
CA ASP A 806 6.20 -4.01 30.51
C ASP A 806 5.14 -3.08 31.11
N GLY A 807 5.40 -1.77 31.06
CA GLY A 807 4.55 -0.75 31.72
C GLY A 807 4.57 -0.79 33.26
N GLY A 808 5.39 -1.65 33.87
CA GLY A 808 5.51 -1.83 35.31
C GLY A 808 6.47 -0.84 35.99
N VAL A 809 6.54 -0.91 37.32
CA VAL A 809 7.45 -0.08 38.11
C VAL A 809 8.85 -0.68 38.09
N VAL A 810 9.87 0.17 37.91
CA VAL A 810 11.27 -0.25 37.82
C VAL A 810 11.67 -1.17 38.98
N ASN A 811 12.31 -2.30 38.68
CA ASN A 811 12.82 -3.29 39.63
C ASN A 811 11.79 -4.05 40.48
N ALA A 812 10.49 -3.83 40.25
CA ALA A 812 9.42 -4.43 41.05
C ALA A 812 9.06 -5.88 40.63
N GLY A 813 9.75 -6.44 39.63
CA GLY A 813 9.60 -7.81 39.17
C GLY A 813 8.45 -8.02 38.19
N GLY A 814 8.17 -9.28 37.86
CA GLY A 814 7.05 -9.69 37.02
C GLY A 814 7.36 -9.85 35.53
N ARG A 815 8.55 -9.47 35.06
CA ARG A 815 8.95 -9.70 33.66
C ARG A 815 9.08 -11.20 33.36
N PRO A 816 8.43 -11.72 32.30
CA PRO A 816 8.63 -13.10 31.85
C PRO A 816 9.96 -13.24 31.10
N LEU A 817 10.70 -14.29 31.39
CA LEU A 817 11.85 -14.74 30.63
C LEU A 817 11.55 -16.13 30.06
N GLN A 818 11.40 -16.20 28.74
CA GLN A 818 11.14 -17.45 28.04
C GLN A 818 12.42 -18.26 27.92
N THR A 819 12.36 -19.55 28.28
CA THR A 819 13.48 -20.49 28.15
C THR A 819 13.00 -21.77 27.47
N PRO A 820 13.91 -22.58 26.91
CA PRO A 820 13.57 -23.91 26.38
C PRO A 820 12.92 -24.86 27.42
N PHE A 821 12.98 -24.52 28.70
CA PHE A 821 12.46 -25.31 29.81
C PHE A 821 11.14 -24.76 30.40
N GLY A 822 10.60 -23.69 29.82
CA GLY A 822 9.41 -22.95 30.29
C GLY A 822 9.74 -21.51 30.70
N THR A 823 8.78 -20.82 31.32
CA THR A 823 8.89 -19.38 31.63
C THR A 823 9.35 -19.15 33.08
N ILE A 824 10.35 -18.28 33.25
CA ILE A 824 10.81 -17.80 34.56
C ILE A 824 10.32 -16.36 34.74
N PHE A 825 9.75 -16.03 35.90
CA PHE A 825 9.34 -14.64 36.19
C PHE A 825 10.38 -13.97 37.10
N ALA A 826 10.78 -12.76 36.72
CA ALA A 826 11.71 -11.97 37.52
C ALA A 826 11.07 -11.57 38.87
N THR A 827 11.87 -11.57 39.94
CA THR A 827 11.40 -11.24 41.28
C THR A 827 11.50 -9.74 41.57
N ASN A 828 10.71 -9.23 42.51
CA ASN A 828 10.85 -7.88 43.05
C ASN A 828 12.18 -7.74 43.80
N ILE A 829 13.03 -6.81 43.37
CA ILE A 829 14.32 -6.49 44.00
C ILE A 829 14.34 -5.10 44.64
N THR A 830 13.18 -4.45 44.76
CA THR A 830 13.05 -3.19 45.51
C THR A 830 13.21 -3.46 47.01
N PRO A 831 13.47 -2.43 47.84
CA PRO A 831 13.65 -2.61 49.28
C PRO A 831 12.32 -2.72 50.05
N ASP A 832 11.26 -3.18 49.39
CA ASP A 832 10.04 -3.62 50.06
C ASP A 832 10.33 -4.81 50.97
N VAL A 833 9.81 -4.76 52.20
CA VAL A 833 10.16 -5.71 53.27
C VAL A 833 9.44 -7.06 53.14
N GLU A 834 8.29 -7.10 52.47
CA GLU A 834 7.45 -8.30 52.36
C GLU A 834 7.69 -9.04 51.04
N THR A 835 7.71 -8.30 49.94
CA THR A 835 7.74 -8.83 48.57
C THR A 835 9.09 -8.65 47.88
N GLY A 836 9.89 -7.69 48.35
CA GLY A 836 11.21 -7.34 47.83
C GLY A 836 12.38 -7.86 48.68
N ILE A 837 13.54 -7.19 48.56
CA ILE A 837 14.77 -7.53 49.30
C ILE A 837 14.97 -6.69 50.57
N GLY A 838 13.98 -5.89 50.99
CA GLY A 838 14.12 -4.94 52.11
C GLY A 838 14.51 -5.56 53.46
N ALA A 839 14.22 -6.85 53.65
CA ALA A 839 14.58 -7.61 54.84
C ALA A 839 15.86 -8.46 54.68
N TRP A 840 16.55 -8.37 53.55
CA TRP A 840 17.77 -9.14 53.29
C TRP A 840 18.97 -8.46 53.93
N SER A 841 19.88 -9.23 54.51
CA SER A 841 21.19 -8.72 54.92
C SER A 841 22.16 -8.76 53.74
N TYR A 842 23.23 -7.97 53.80
CA TYR A 842 24.28 -8.03 52.79
C TYR A 842 24.83 -9.45 52.57
N PRO A 843 25.13 -10.26 53.61
CA PRO A 843 25.50 -11.67 53.40
C PRO A 843 24.45 -12.53 52.68
N ALA A 844 23.15 -12.23 52.86
CA ALA A 844 22.09 -12.92 52.12
C ALA A 844 22.07 -12.50 50.64
N PHE A 845 22.28 -11.21 50.36
CA PHE A 845 22.41 -10.68 49.01
C PHE A 845 23.66 -11.22 48.31
N GLU A 846 24.83 -11.15 48.95
CA GLU A 846 26.09 -11.70 48.45
C GLU A 846 25.97 -13.21 48.17
N ARG A 847 25.32 -13.97 49.06
CA ARG A 847 25.07 -15.40 48.84
C ARG A 847 24.22 -15.66 47.60
N ALA A 848 23.20 -14.85 47.35
CA ALA A 848 22.40 -14.97 46.14
C ALA A 848 23.27 -14.67 44.90
N MET A 849 24.00 -13.55 44.91
CA MET A 849 24.84 -13.09 43.79
C MET A 849 26.00 -14.04 43.48
N ARG A 850 26.66 -14.63 44.49
CA ARG A 850 27.85 -15.47 44.30
C ARG A 850 27.56 -16.96 44.25
N GLN A 851 26.55 -17.45 44.97
CA GLN A 851 26.31 -18.89 45.14
C GLN A 851 25.02 -19.36 44.46
N GLY A 852 24.16 -18.45 43.98
CA GLY A 852 22.86 -18.80 43.45
C GLY A 852 21.93 -19.40 44.51
N ILE A 853 22.05 -18.96 45.76
CA ILE A 853 21.26 -19.45 46.89
C ILE A 853 20.51 -18.28 47.52
N HIS A 854 19.18 -18.34 47.43
CA HIS A 854 18.27 -17.35 48.00
C HIS A 854 18.39 -17.26 49.53
N ARG A 855 17.92 -16.17 50.16
CA ARG A 855 17.97 -15.98 51.62
C ARG A 855 17.37 -17.13 52.44
N ASP A 856 16.31 -17.77 51.96
CA ASP A 856 15.64 -18.90 52.63
C ASP A 856 16.36 -20.25 52.46
N GLY A 857 17.43 -20.30 51.66
CA GLY A 857 18.21 -21.52 51.42
C GLY A 857 17.86 -22.27 50.13
N ARG A 858 16.82 -21.85 49.39
CA ARG A 858 16.50 -22.46 48.08
C ARG A 858 17.50 -22.04 47.00
N HIS A 859 17.81 -22.95 46.08
CA HIS A 859 18.59 -22.63 44.89
C HIS A 859 17.81 -21.70 43.95
N LEU A 860 18.53 -20.78 43.32
CA LEU A 860 18.07 -19.92 42.24
C LEU A 860 18.38 -20.58 40.89
N TYR A 861 17.60 -20.26 39.87
CA TYR A 861 17.89 -20.70 38.51
C TYR A 861 18.97 -19.78 37.90
N PRO A 862 19.88 -20.31 37.06
CA PRO A 862 20.97 -19.53 36.45
C PRO A 862 20.50 -18.50 35.41
N ALA A 863 19.19 -18.40 35.16
CA ALA A 863 18.58 -17.24 34.51
C ALA A 863 18.84 -15.94 35.29
N PHE A 864 18.96 -16.02 36.60
CA PHE A 864 19.67 -15.02 37.39
C PHE A 864 21.17 -15.35 37.28
N PRO A 865 22.00 -14.54 36.60
CA PRO A 865 23.33 -14.95 36.15
C PRO A 865 24.38 -14.89 37.27
N TYR A 866 24.13 -15.59 38.39
CA TYR A 866 25.03 -15.69 39.54
C TYR A 866 26.36 -16.37 39.19
N ASN A 867 26.41 -17.14 38.09
CA ASN A 867 27.64 -17.70 37.53
C ASN A 867 28.59 -16.62 36.97
N HIS A 868 28.05 -15.47 36.57
CA HIS A 868 28.83 -14.29 36.20
C HIS A 868 29.03 -13.37 37.39
N PHE A 869 27.97 -13.06 38.14
CA PHE A 869 28.01 -12.15 39.29
C PHE A 869 28.97 -12.60 40.40
N ALA A 870 29.29 -13.89 40.48
CA ALA A 870 30.33 -14.40 41.37
C ALA A 870 31.69 -13.72 41.18
N LYS A 871 31.99 -13.19 39.99
CA LYS A 871 33.24 -12.50 39.66
C LYS A 871 33.30 -11.06 40.18
N THR A 872 32.17 -10.47 40.59
CA THR A 872 32.10 -9.08 41.07
C THR A 872 32.92 -8.89 42.36
N SER A 873 33.64 -7.78 42.45
CA SER A 873 34.43 -7.46 43.65
C SER A 873 33.53 -7.19 44.85
N GLU A 874 34.07 -7.39 46.05
CA GLU A 874 33.32 -7.19 47.29
C GLU A 874 32.81 -5.77 47.46
N ALA A 875 33.65 -4.78 47.14
CA ALA A 875 33.29 -3.37 47.20
C ALA A 875 32.14 -3.01 46.24
N ASP A 876 32.16 -3.56 45.01
CA ASP A 876 31.11 -3.31 44.03
C ASP A 876 29.79 -4.01 44.42
N LEU A 877 29.83 -5.23 44.98
CA LEU A 877 28.60 -5.88 45.50
C LEU A 877 27.97 -5.10 46.65
N GLN A 878 28.78 -4.54 47.56
CA GLN A 878 28.29 -3.67 48.64
C GLN A 878 27.67 -2.37 48.10
N ALA A 879 28.29 -1.76 47.08
CA ALA A 879 27.76 -0.57 46.43
C ALA A 879 26.43 -0.84 45.71
N LEU A 880 26.35 -1.96 44.98
CA LEU A 880 25.11 -2.40 44.32
C LEU A 880 23.98 -2.64 45.34
N TYR A 881 24.28 -3.35 46.43
CA TYR A 881 23.32 -3.56 47.52
C TYR A 881 22.85 -2.24 48.15
N ALA A 882 23.76 -1.30 48.40
CA ALA A 882 23.44 0.01 48.93
C ALA A 882 22.49 0.79 48.01
N TYR A 883 22.74 0.76 46.69
CA TYR A 883 21.87 1.41 45.71
C TYR A 883 20.46 0.80 45.69
N LEU A 884 20.34 -0.54 45.65
CA LEU A 884 19.04 -1.21 45.68
C LEU A 884 18.28 -0.90 46.99
N MET A 885 18.98 -0.87 48.13
CA MET A 885 18.41 -0.49 49.42
C MET A 885 18.04 1.00 49.53
N ALA A 886 18.56 1.86 48.65
CA ALA A 886 18.22 3.27 48.58
C ALA A 886 17.01 3.58 47.68
N GLN A 887 16.50 2.60 46.91
CA GLN A 887 15.37 2.81 46.01
C GLN A 887 14.03 2.99 46.76
N PRO A 888 13.00 3.53 46.09
CA PRO A 888 11.62 3.46 46.58
C PRO A 888 11.19 2.01 46.79
N ALA A 889 10.54 1.73 47.92
CA ALA A 889 9.96 0.42 48.17
C ALA A 889 8.65 0.26 47.37
N VAL A 890 8.52 -0.82 46.61
CA VAL A 890 7.33 -1.12 45.83
C VAL A 890 6.82 -2.48 46.26
N ARG A 891 5.61 -2.52 46.81
CA ARG A 891 4.95 -3.78 47.15
C ARG A 891 4.39 -4.41 45.86
N GLN A 892 4.98 -5.52 45.43
CA GLN A 892 4.53 -6.30 44.28
C GLN A 892 4.84 -7.78 44.48
N GLU A 893 3.81 -8.62 44.52
CA GLU A 893 3.97 -10.06 44.73
C GLU A 893 4.69 -10.74 43.57
N ASN A 894 5.58 -11.68 43.90
CA ASN A 894 6.31 -12.46 42.90
C ASN A 894 5.42 -13.54 42.31
N ARG A 895 5.44 -13.69 40.98
CA ARG A 895 4.77 -14.76 40.27
C ARG A 895 5.62 -16.03 40.29
N ASP A 896 4.97 -17.19 40.44
CA ASP A 896 5.65 -18.48 40.36
C ASP A 896 6.08 -18.81 38.92
N ASN A 897 7.24 -19.46 38.78
CA ASN A 897 7.77 -19.89 37.49
C ASN A 897 6.90 -21.00 36.87
N ALA A 898 6.71 -20.93 35.55
CA ALA A 898 5.98 -21.92 34.76
C ALA A 898 6.95 -22.83 33.99
N LEU A 899 7.76 -23.60 34.73
CA LEU A 899 8.75 -24.53 34.15
C LEU A 899 8.16 -25.94 33.96
N ALA A 900 8.56 -26.60 32.88
CA ALA A 900 8.17 -27.98 32.61
C ALA A 900 8.85 -28.96 33.57
N PHE A 901 8.18 -30.07 33.89
CA PHE A 901 8.81 -31.17 34.63
C PHE A 901 9.93 -31.82 33.79
N PRO A 902 11.09 -32.18 34.36
CA PRO A 902 11.49 -32.06 35.77
C PRO A 902 12.21 -30.75 36.13
N PHE A 903 12.32 -29.79 35.21
CA PHE A 903 13.05 -28.54 35.40
C PHE A 903 12.44 -27.60 36.45
N ASN A 904 11.19 -27.81 36.83
CA ASN A 904 10.54 -27.14 37.95
C ASN A 904 11.06 -27.58 39.34
N LEU A 905 11.78 -28.70 39.44
CA LEU A 905 12.32 -29.22 40.71
C LEU A 905 13.61 -28.50 41.11
N ARG A 906 13.48 -27.46 41.93
CA ARG A 906 14.60 -26.63 42.42
C ARG A 906 15.80 -27.41 43.01
N PRO A 907 15.66 -28.54 43.74
CA PRO A 907 16.81 -29.27 44.29
C PRO A 907 17.81 -29.78 43.23
N LEU A 908 17.36 -29.98 41.98
CA LEU A 908 18.26 -30.41 40.89
C LEU A 908 19.34 -29.37 40.56
N MET A 909 19.11 -28.09 40.93
CA MET A 909 20.10 -27.01 40.74
C MET A 909 21.37 -27.19 41.57
N ALA A 910 21.33 -27.98 42.65
CA ALA A 910 22.56 -28.28 43.39
C ALA A 910 23.54 -29.14 42.56
N GLY A 911 23.02 -30.12 41.81
CA GLY A 911 23.81 -30.92 40.89
C GLY A 911 24.30 -30.09 39.70
N TRP A 912 23.45 -29.20 39.18
CA TRP A 912 23.83 -28.26 38.14
C TRP A 912 24.97 -27.32 38.59
N ASN A 913 24.85 -26.74 39.79
CA ASN A 913 25.90 -25.87 40.36
C ASN A 913 27.21 -26.61 40.58
N LEU A 914 27.16 -27.88 41.02
CA LEU A 914 28.37 -28.70 41.17
C LEU A 914 29.13 -28.89 39.85
N LEU A 915 28.39 -28.98 38.73
CA LEU A 915 28.97 -29.24 37.42
C LEU A 915 29.38 -27.97 36.68
N PHE A 916 28.68 -26.84 36.88
CA PHE A 916 28.76 -25.68 36.00
C PHE A 916 28.97 -24.34 36.71
N HIS A 917 29.07 -24.30 38.05
CA HIS A 917 29.26 -23.04 38.80
C HIS A 917 30.57 -22.99 39.58
N THR A 918 31.27 -21.86 39.48
CA THR A 918 32.49 -21.56 40.24
C THR A 918 32.29 -20.26 41.01
N PRO A 919 32.03 -20.30 42.33
CA PRO A 919 31.72 -19.11 43.14
C PRO A 919 33.00 -18.36 43.56
N ALA A 920 33.74 -17.80 42.60
CA ALA A 920 35.00 -17.10 42.85
C ALA A 920 35.01 -15.69 42.25
N PRO A 921 35.57 -14.67 42.95
CA PRO A 921 35.81 -13.34 42.40
C PRO A 921 36.73 -13.36 41.18
N PHE A 922 36.65 -12.31 40.36
CA PHE A 922 37.54 -12.12 39.21
C PHE A 922 39.00 -12.01 39.66
N VAL A 923 39.89 -12.66 38.92
CA VAL A 923 41.34 -12.58 39.12
C VAL A 923 41.95 -11.98 37.87
N THR A 924 42.73 -10.90 38.05
CA THR A 924 43.43 -10.22 36.96
C THR A 924 44.49 -11.12 36.34
N ASP A 925 44.58 -11.12 35.02
CA ASP A 925 45.65 -11.77 34.28
C ASP A 925 46.88 -10.84 34.22
N PRO A 926 48.01 -11.19 34.85
CA PRO A 926 49.21 -10.35 34.84
C PRO A 926 49.86 -10.23 33.46
N ALA A 927 49.51 -11.08 32.49
CA ALA A 927 49.98 -10.99 31.11
C ALA A 927 49.18 -9.99 30.26
N LYS A 928 48.14 -9.35 30.83
CA LYS A 928 47.23 -8.42 30.15
C LYS A 928 47.31 -7.02 30.74
N SER A 929 46.93 -6.01 29.97
CA SER A 929 46.92 -4.61 30.43
C SER A 929 45.82 -4.34 31.44
N ASP A 930 45.95 -3.27 32.23
CA ASP A 930 44.95 -2.88 33.22
C ASP A 930 43.58 -2.61 32.60
N ILE A 931 43.55 -1.94 31.44
CA ILE A 931 42.32 -1.66 30.70
C ILE A 931 41.66 -2.95 30.18
N TRP A 932 42.45 -3.93 29.74
CA TRP A 932 41.93 -5.23 29.32
C TRP A 932 41.34 -6.00 30.52
N ASN A 933 42.06 -6.02 31.66
CA ASN A 933 41.58 -6.66 32.89
C ASN A 933 40.31 -5.99 33.43
N ARG A 934 40.22 -4.66 33.32
CA ARG A 934 39.00 -3.91 33.64
C ARG A 934 37.85 -4.31 32.72
N GLY A 935 38.08 -4.42 31.42
CA GLY A 935 37.08 -4.86 30.45
C GLY A 935 36.59 -6.28 30.71
N ALA A 936 37.53 -7.20 30.96
CA ALA A 936 37.24 -8.58 31.32
C ALA A 936 36.38 -8.64 32.58
N TYR A 937 36.73 -7.89 33.64
CA TYR A 937 35.94 -7.83 34.86
C TYR A 937 34.50 -7.37 34.62
N LEU A 938 34.30 -6.34 33.79
CA LEU A 938 32.98 -5.78 33.49
C LEU A 938 32.14 -6.75 32.64
N VAL A 939 32.70 -7.30 31.56
CA VAL A 939 32.02 -8.20 30.61
C VAL A 939 31.74 -9.57 31.21
N GLU A 940 32.71 -10.12 31.94
CA GLU A 940 32.61 -11.47 32.52
C GLU A 940 31.80 -11.49 33.83
N GLY A 941 31.77 -10.36 34.54
CA GLY A 941 31.08 -10.15 35.82
C GLY A 941 29.67 -9.61 35.62
N LEU A 942 29.38 -8.41 36.12
CA LEU A 942 28.02 -7.86 36.08
C LEU A 942 27.48 -7.64 34.66
N GLY A 943 28.30 -7.33 33.66
CA GLY A 943 27.84 -7.18 32.28
C GLY A 943 27.41 -8.49 31.61
N HIS A 944 27.80 -9.63 32.20
CA HIS A 944 27.41 -11.01 31.85
C HIS A 944 27.25 -11.34 30.36
N CYS A 945 28.02 -10.73 29.46
CA CYS A 945 27.75 -10.82 28.01
C CYS A 945 27.76 -12.27 27.49
N GLY A 946 28.52 -13.16 28.13
CA GLY A 946 28.52 -14.60 27.86
C GLY A 946 27.17 -15.29 28.11
N ALA A 947 26.32 -14.77 28.99
CA ALA A 947 25.00 -15.34 29.26
C ALA A 947 24.10 -15.37 28.02
N CYS A 948 24.26 -14.39 27.12
CA CYS A 948 23.54 -14.30 25.85
C CYS A 948 24.42 -14.72 24.65
N HIS A 949 25.71 -14.37 24.65
CA HIS A 949 26.62 -14.56 23.52
C HIS A 949 27.46 -15.84 23.56
N THR A 950 27.22 -16.76 24.50
CA THR A 950 27.86 -18.09 24.54
C THR A 950 26.80 -19.18 24.35
N PRO A 951 27.03 -20.18 23.48
CA PRO A 951 26.02 -21.19 23.19
C PRO A 951 25.86 -22.13 24.39
N ARG A 952 24.63 -22.55 24.67
CA ARG A 952 24.30 -23.41 25.81
C ARG A 952 24.25 -24.90 25.42
N ASN A 953 24.54 -25.77 26.38
CA ASN A 953 24.36 -27.23 26.25
C ASN A 953 22.91 -27.64 26.56
N ALA A 954 22.57 -28.92 26.43
CA ALA A 954 21.21 -29.42 26.64
C ALA A 954 20.69 -29.23 28.09
N LEU A 955 21.56 -28.96 29.06
CA LEU A 955 21.22 -28.66 30.45
C LEU A 955 21.17 -27.14 30.73
N GLY A 956 21.24 -26.31 29.69
CA GLY A 956 21.17 -24.85 29.81
C GLY A 956 22.46 -24.17 30.28
N ALA A 957 23.57 -24.89 30.43
CA ALA A 957 24.86 -24.31 30.83
C ALA A 957 25.69 -23.86 29.62
N GLU A 958 26.47 -22.78 29.79
CA GLU A 958 27.36 -22.24 28.76
C GLU A 958 28.44 -23.25 28.35
N LYS A 959 28.71 -23.34 27.03
CA LYS A 959 29.82 -24.11 26.49
C LYS A 959 31.09 -23.28 26.58
N THR A 960 31.86 -23.47 27.66
CA THR A 960 33.11 -22.72 27.93
C THR A 960 34.12 -22.69 26.77
N LYS A 961 34.20 -23.76 25.96
CA LYS A 961 35.08 -23.82 24.77
C LYS A 961 34.59 -22.98 23.57
N ALA A 962 33.36 -22.49 23.62
CA ALA A 962 32.72 -21.65 22.61
C ALA A 962 32.34 -20.29 23.22
N HIS A 963 33.14 -19.81 24.17
CA HIS A 963 32.96 -18.52 24.84
C HIS A 963 32.79 -17.38 23.83
N LEU A 964 31.71 -16.60 23.97
CA LEU A 964 31.36 -15.48 23.07
C LEU A 964 31.20 -15.86 21.59
N ALA A 965 31.03 -17.15 21.28
CA ALA A 965 30.87 -17.66 19.91
C ALA A 965 29.44 -17.51 19.34
N GLY A 966 28.58 -16.73 19.99
CA GLY A 966 27.17 -16.53 19.66
C GLY A 966 26.24 -17.31 20.58
N GLY A 967 24.95 -16.99 20.56
CA GLY A 967 23.97 -17.66 21.41
C GLY A 967 22.54 -17.31 21.03
N PHE A 968 21.60 -17.55 21.93
CA PHE A 968 20.18 -17.29 21.72
C PHE A 968 19.56 -16.76 23.00
N ALA A 969 18.84 -15.64 22.90
CA ALA A 969 18.20 -14.98 24.03
C ALA A 969 16.90 -14.31 23.59
N ASP A 970 15.81 -14.57 24.32
CA ASP A 970 14.52 -13.89 24.17
C ASP A 970 13.94 -13.91 22.73
N GLY A 971 14.14 -15.00 21.99
CA GLY A 971 13.67 -15.11 20.60
C GLY A 971 14.64 -14.56 19.54
N TRP A 972 15.82 -14.09 19.94
CA TRP A 972 16.85 -13.50 19.08
C TRP A 972 18.15 -14.32 19.08
N ASP A 973 18.78 -14.40 17.91
CA ASP A 973 20.13 -14.95 17.76
C ASP A 973 21.16 -13.89 18.20
N ALA A 974 21.88 -14.14 19.29
CA ALA A 974 22.96 -13.26 19.73
C ALA A 974 24.21 -13.53 18.87
N PRO A 975 24.75 -12.52 18.15
CA PRO A 975 25.87 -12.75 17.25
C PRO A 975 27.16 -13.11 18.00
N PRO A 976 28.10 -13.86 17.40
CA PRO A 976 29.43 -14.02 17.98
C PRO A 976 30.13 -12.67 18.15
N LEU A 977 30.78 -12.45 19.30
CA LEU A 977 31.60 -11.25 19.56
C LEU A 977 33.10 -11.49 19.24
N THR A 978 33.42 -12.67 18.72
CA THR A 978 34.77 -13.10 18.34
C THR A 978 34.93 -13.12 16.82
N SER A 979 36.10 -13.54 16.35
CA SER A 979 36.39 -13.76 14.92
C SER A 979 35.49 -14.80 14.22
N LEU A 980 34.59 -15.47 14.96
CA LEU A 980 33.54 -16.33 14.41
C LEU A 980 32.34 -15.55 13.84
N SER A 981 32.28 -14.24 14.10
CA SER A 981 31.26 -13.36 13.53
C SER A 981 31.21 -13.49 12.01
N GLN A 982 30.01 -13.56 11.46
CA GLN A 982 29.79 -13.62 10.01
C GLN A 982 29.67 -12.23 9.38
N ALA A 983 29.83 -11.17 10.17
CA ALA A 983 29.80 -9.80 9.69
C ALA A 983 30.84 -9.59 8.56
N PRO A 984 30.52 -8.79 7.53
CA PRO A 984 31.41 -8.59 6.39
C PRO A 984 32.69 -7.82 6.75
N ILE A 985 32.65 -7.06 7.84
CA ILE A 985 33.79 -6.37 8.44
C ILE A 985 33.87 -6.83 9.90
N SER A 986 35.05 -7.23 10.36
CA SER A 986 35.26 -7.66 11.74
C SER A 986 35.09 -6.51 12.72
N TRP A 987 34.57 -6.82 13.92
CA TRP A 987 34.47 -5.86 15.01
C TRP A 987 35.86 -5.36 15.43
N SER A 988 35.97 -4.05 15.60
CA SER A 988 37.15 -3.38 16.18
C SER A 988 36.80 -2.77 17.54
N GLU A 989 37.83 -2.31 18.26
CA GLU A 989 37.66 -1.61 19.54
C GLU A 989 36.74 -0.39 19.40
N ASP A 990 36.94 0.44 18.37
CA ASP A 990 36.14 1.64 18.17
C ASP A 990 34.69 1.30 17.80
N GLU A 991 34.45 0.24 17.00
CA GLU A 991 33.10 -0.20 16.66
C GLU A 991 32.36 -0.79 17.87
N PHE A 992 33.03 -1.57 18.72
CA PHE A 992 32.43 -2.02 19.98
C PHE A 992 32.13 -0.85 20.91
N PHE A 993 33.04 0.12 21.03
CA PHE A 993 32.81 1.30 21.86
C PHE A 993 31.59 2.10 21.37
N ASN A 994 31.54 2.39 20.06
CA ASN A 994 30.44 3.14 19.47
C ASN A 994 29.11 2.40 19.67
N TYR A 995 29.05 1.11 19.34
CA TYR A 995 27.82 0.33 19.47
C TYR A 995 27.33 0.25 20.93
N LEU A 996 28.21 -0.04 21.89
CA LEU A 996 27.86 -0.13 23.31
C LEU A 996 27.50 1.24 23.92
N ARG A 997 27.95 2.35 23.32
CA ARG A 997 27.69 3.71 23.84
C ARG A 997 26.44 4.34 23.23
N SER A 998 26.24 4.18 21.93
CA SER A 998 25.20 4.90 21.16
C SER A 998 24.15 3.99 20.54
N GLY A 999 24.36 2.67 20.54
CA GLY A 999 23.43 1.71 19.93
C GLY A 999 23.54 1.61 18.42
N ILE A 1000 24.59 2.17 17.82
CA ILE A 1000 24.84 2.06 16.38
C ILE A 1000 26.32 1.80 16.11
N SER A 1001 26.56 0.94 15.12
CA SER A 1001 27.87 0.76 14.49
C SER A 1001 27.71 1.02 12.99
N THR A 1002 28.72 1.69 12.43
CA THR A 1002 28.80 1.98 10.98
C THR A 1002 28.79 0.69 10.17
N PHE A 1003 29.44 -0.36 10.67
CA PHE A 1003 29.67 -1.61 9.95
C PHE A 1003 28.79 -2.77 10.40
N HIS A 1004 28.01 -2.62 11.47
CA HIS A 1004 27.22 -3.73 12.04
C HIS A 1004 25.72 -3.46 12.17
N GLY A 1005 25.30 -2.20 12.12
CA GLY A 1005 23.90 -1.79 12.21
C GLY A 1005 23.51 -1.19 13.56
N VAL A 1006 22.20 -1.12 13.81
CA VAL A 1006 21.59 -0.52 15.00
C VAL A 1006 21.15 -1.62 15.99
N ALA A 1007 21.25 -1.33 17.29
CA ALA A 1007 20.76 -2.19 18.35
C ALA A 1007 19.23 -2.36 18.26
N ALA A 1008 18.80 -3.62 18.18
CA ALA A 1008 17.40 -4.02 18.13
C ALA A 1008 17.17 -5.18 19.12
N GLY A 1009 15.89 -5.47 19.39
CA GLY A 1009 15.52 -6.56 20.30
C GLY A 1009 16.13 -6.39 21.70
N PRO A 1010 16.63 -7.47 22.32
CA PRO A 1010 17.17 -7.45 23.70
C PRO A 1010 18.37 -6.53 23.88
N MET A 1011 19.15 -6.25 22.83
CA MET A 1011 20.32 -5.38 22.94
C MET A 1011 19.96 -3.90 23.05
N GLY A 1012 18.78 -3.47 22.57
CA GLY A 1012 18.36 -2.06 22.67
C GLY A 1012 18.31 -1.57 24.12
N PRO A 1013 17.54 -2.23 25.01
CA PRO A 1013 17.52 -1.90 26.43
C PRO A 1013 18.89 -2.03 27.12
N VAL A 1014 19.67 -3.06 26.81
CA VAL A 1014 21.03 -3.25 27.36
C VAL A 1014 21.91 -2.03 27.07
N VAL A 1015 21.96 -1.59 25.80
CA VAL A 1015 22.76 -0.42 25.42
C VAL A 1015 22.25 0.86 26.08
N LYS A 1016 20.92 0.99 26.23
CA LYS A 1016 20.32 2.13 26.93
C LYS A 1016 20.75 2.21 28.39
N GLU A 1017 20.85 1.09 29.10
CA GLU A 1017 21.38 1.05 30.47
C GLU A 1017 22.89 1.32 30.50
N LEU A 1018 23.65 0.80 29.53
CA LEU A 1018 25.08 1.07 29.41
C LEU A 1018 25.42 2.57 29.26
N ALA A 1019 24.45 3.40 28.84
CA ALA A 1019 24.61 4.85 28.79
C ALA A 1019 24.93 5.48 30.16
N ALA A 1020 24.60 4.83 31.27
CA ALA A 1020 24.89 5.30 32.63
C ALA A 1020 26.36 5.09 33.05
N LEU A 1021 27.11 4.24 32.34
CA LEU A 1021 28.51 3.96 32.64
C LEU A 1021 29.43 5.07 32.10
N PRO A 1022 30.58 5.31 32.75
CA PRO A 1022 31.58 6.22 32.22
C PRO A 1022 32.21 5.64 30.94
N ASP A 1023 32.57 6.52 30.00
CA ASP A 1023 33.19 6.12 28.72
C ASP A 1023 34.44 5.25 28.91
N SER A 1024 35.21 5.45 29.99
CA SER A 1024 36.37 4.61 30.29
C SER A 1024 36.01 3.14 30.54
N ASP A 1025 34.85 2.85 31.15
CA ASP A 1025 34.40 1.49 31.40
C ASP A 1025 33.86 0.86 30.10
N ILE A 1026 33.10 1.61 29.29
CA ILE A 1026 32.68 1.15 27.95
C ILE A 1026 33.89 0.88 27.05
N ARG A 1027 34.90 1.75 27.10
CA ARG A 1027 36.17 1.56 26.38
C ARG A 1027 36.91 0.31 26.85
N ALA A 1028 36.98 0.07 28.15
CA ALA A 1028 37.59 -1.14 28.69
C ALA A 1028 36.87 -2.40 28.19
N MET A 1029 35.53 -2.42 28.22
CA MET A 1029 34.73 -3.52 27.66
C MET A 1029 35.04 -3.74 26.17
N ALA A 1030 35.11 -2.66 25.39
CA ALA A 1030 35.45 -2.72 23.97
C ALA A 1030 36.86 -3.29 23.71
N VAL A 1031 37.87 -2.88 24.50
CA VAL A 1031 39.24 -3.44 24.41
C VAL A 1031 39.25 -4.94 24.69
N TYR A 1032 38.50 -5.39 25.70
CA TYR A 1032 38.40 -6.81 26.03
C TYR A 1032 37.73 -7.61 24.90
N LEU A 1033 36.57 -7.16 24.40
CA LEU A 1033 35.85 -7.82 23.31
C LEU A 1033 36.66 -7.83 22.00
N ALA A 1034 37.32 -6.71 21.67
CA ALA A 1034 38.18 -6.61 20.49
C ALA A 1034 39.37 -7.58 20.53
N SER A 1035 39.83 -7.99 21.73
CA SER A 1035 40.94 -8.94 21.85
C SER A 1035 40.64 -10.34 21.30
N TYR A 1036 39.37 -10.67 21.09
CA TYR A 1036 38.93 -11.90 20.40
C TYR A 1036 38.89 -11.77 18.87
N ASN A 1037 39.31 -10.61 18.34
CA ASN A 1037 39.38 -10.28 16.92
C ASN A 1037 40.80 -9.80 16.55
N PRO A 1038 41.85 -10.62 16.74
CA PRO A 1038 43.24 -10.19 16.60
C PRO A 1038 43.61 -9.74 15.17
N ASP A 1039 42.86 -10.19 14.18
CA ASP A 1039 43.05 -9.88 12.76
C ASP A 1039 42.11 -8.77 12.26
N ALA A 1040 41.51 -7.98 13.17
CA ALA A 1040 40.64 -6.87 12.78
C ALA A 1040 41.40 -5.85 11.89
N PRO A 1041 40.87 -5.47 10.71
CA PRO A 1041 41.54 -4.53 9.82
C PRO A 1041 41.71 -3.16 10.47
N THR A 1042 42.69 -2.38 10.01
CA THR A 1042 42.83 -0.97 10.43
C THR A 1042 41.60 -0.16 10.04
N ALA A 1043 41.30 0.94 10.74
CA ALA A 1043 40.12 1.77 10.45
C ALA A 1043 40.05 2.21 8.97
N ALA A 1044 41.18 2.59 8.37
CA ALA A 1044 41.24 2.94 6.94
C ALA A 1044 40.93 1.74 6.03
N ALA A 1045 41.37 0.53 6.39
CA ALA A 1045 41.05 -0.68 5.65
C ALA A 1045 39.57 -1.09 5.82
N GLN A 1046 39.00 -0.93 7.02
CA GLN A 1046 37.56 -1.14 7.26
C GLN A 1046 36.72 -0.20 6.39
N GLN A 1047 37.07 1.09 6.35
CA GLN A 1047 36.38 2.09 5.50
C GLN A 1047 36.53 1.77 4.00
N ALA A 1048 37.72 1.39 3.54
CA ALA A 1048 37.94 1.01 2.14
C ALA A 1048 37.13 -0.25 1.76
N LEU A 1049 37.03 -1.23 2.65
CA LEU A 1049 36.23 -2.43 2.44
C LEU A 1049 34.72 -2.10 2.45
N ALA A 1050 34.28 -1.25 3.38
CA ALA A 1050 32.90 -0.77 3.43
C ALA A 1050 32.49 -0.10 2.12
N ALA A 1051 33.27 0.90 1.67
CA ALA A 1051 33.02 1.59 0.41
C ALA A 1051 33.01 0.63 -0.79
N LYS A 1052 33.89 -0.39 -0.80
CA LYS A 1052 33.90 -1.42 -1.83
C LYS A 1052 32.62 -2.26 -1.82
N LEU A 1053 32.18 -2.73 -0.66
CA LEU A 1053 30.95 -3.53 -0.52
C LEU A 1053 29.70 -2.73 -0.89
N GLU A 1054 29.63 -1.47 -0.46
CA GLU A 1054 28.57 -0.54 -0.85
C GLU A 1054 28.57 -0.29 -2.35
N THR A 1055 29.73 -0.11 -2.97
CA THR A 1055 29.82 0.04 -4.43
C THR A 1055 29.33 -1.22 -5.15
N ILE A 1056 29.74 -2.41 -4.69
CA ILE A 1056 29.33 -3.70 -5.29
C ILE A 1056 27.80 -3.90 -5.20
N THR A 1057 27.20 -3.51 -4.07
CA THR A 1057 25.77 -3.73 -3.78
C THR A 1057 24.86 -2.58 -4.19
N SER A 1058 25.44 -1.42 -4.51
CA SER A 1058 24.73 -0.23 -5.05
C SER A 1058 24.22 -0.46 -6.47
N ALA A 1059 24.92 -1.29 -7.27
CA ALA A 1059 24.41 -1.75 -8.54
C ALA A 1059 23.23 -2.69 -8.28
N ARG A 1060 22.04 -2.36 -8.80
CA ARG A 1060 20.91 -3.30 -8.83
C ARG A 1060 21.43 -4.61 -9.45
N PRO A 1061 21.26 -5.78 -8.78
CA PRO A 1061 21.64 -7.03 -9.39
C PRO A 1061 20.89 -7.11 -10.71
N VAL A 1062 21.60 -7.45 -11.80
CA VAL A 1062 21.03 -7.49 -13.15
C VAL A 1062 19.84 -8.43 -13.21
N THR A 1063 19.67 -9.35 -12.26
CA THR A 1063 18.53 -10.27 -12.14
C THR A 1063 17.16 -9.59 -12.15
N ALA A 1064 16.18 -10.32 -12.71
CA ALA A 1064 14.74 -10.05 -12.71
C ALA A 1064 14.33 -9.22 -11.50
N SER A 1065 13.58 -8.12 -11.68
CA SER A 1065 12.94 -7.44 -10.55
C SER A 1065 11.97 -8.41 -9.88
N SER A 1066 12.47 -9.19 -8.91
CA SER A 1066 11.71 -10.18 -8.17
C SER A 1066 10.60 -9.51 -7.36
N GLN A 1067 9.57 -10.25 -6.94
CA GLN A 1067 8.58 -9.71 -5.99
C GLN A 1067 9.26 -9.09 -4.74
N GLY A 1068 10.33 -9.71 -4.22
CA GLY A 1068 11.13 -9.14 -3.13
C GLY A 1068 11.81 -7.81 -3.47
N ALA A 1069 12.26 -7.63 -4.72
CA ALA A 1069 12.82 -6.38 -5.21
C ALA A 1069 11.77 -5.27 -5.27
N ARG A 1070 10.58 -5.58 -5.77
CA ARG A 1070 9.46 -4.64 -5.84
C ARG A 1070 8.97 -4.23 -4.44
N ILE A 1071 8.92 -5.17 -3.50
CA ILE A 1071 8.63 -4.89 -2.09
C ILE A 1071 9.69 -3.94 -1.51
N TYR A 1072 10.97 -4.24 -1.72
CA TYR A 1072 12.05 -3.40 -1.23
C TYR A 1072 11.98 -1.99 -1.82
N ASP A 1073 11.81 -1.85 -3.14
CA ASP A 1073 11.73 -0.55 -3.81
C ASP A 1073 10.51 0.27 -3.34
N GLY A 1074 9.37 -0.39 -3.14
CA GLY A 1074 8.13 0.26 -2.69
C GLY A 1074 8.08 0.61 -1.20
N ALA A 1075 8.72 -0.18 -0.33
CA ALA A 1075 8.55 -0.07 1.12
C ALA A 1075 9.84 0.23 1.91
N CYS A 1076 11.02 -0.11 1.39
CA CYS A 1076 12.28 -0.09 2.15
C CYS A 1076 13.34 0.87 1.58
N ALA A 1077 13.42 1.01 0.25
CA ALA A 1077 14.51 1.68 -0.45
C ALA A 1077 14.66 3.16 -0.07
N VAL A 1078 13.55 3.85 0.20
CA VAL A 1078 13.58 5.26 0.62
C VAL A 1078 14.48 5.52 1.84
N CYS A 1079 14.55 4.56 2.76
CA CYS A 1079 15.42 4.63 3.93
C CYS A 1079 16.72 3.83 3.75
N HIS A 1080 16.71 2.73 3.00
CA HIS A 1080 17.81 1.76 2.99
C HIS A 1080 18.67 1.75 1.72
N GLU A 1081 18.29 2.47 0.66
CA GLU A 1081 19.04 2.47 -0.60
C GLU A 1081 20.43 3.09 -0.41
N VAL A 1082 21.47 2.38 -0.86
CA VAL A 1082 22.86 2.83 -0.74
C VAL A 1082 23.02 4.19 -1.42
N GLY A 1083 23.58 5.18 -0.71
CA GLY A 1083 23.77 6.55 -1.23
C GLY A 1083 22.53 7.48 -1.21
N GLY A 1084 21.34 7.02 -0.82
CA GLY A 1084 20.17 7.88 -0.59
C GLY A 1084 20.32 8.88 0.59
N PRO A 1085 19.43 9.89 0.70
CA PRO A 1085 19.46 10.88 1.78
C PRO A 1085 19.08 10.28 3.14
N GLU A 1086 19.59 10.86 4.24
CA GLU A 1086 19.17 10.53 5.60
C GLU A 1086 17.87 11.28 5.92
N LEU A 1087 16.73 10.57 5.92
CA LEU A 1087 15.40 11.19 6.00
C LEU A 1087 14.79 11.17 7.42
N PHE A 1088 15.11 10.17 8.26
CA PHE A 1088 14.47 9.96 9.56
C PHE A 1088 15.41 9.31 10.60
N GLY A 1089 16.52 9.98 10.94
CA GLY A 1089 17.54 9.44 11.85
C GLY A 1089 18.53 8.52 11.14
N SER A 1090 19.24 7.69 11.90
CA SER A 1090 20.39 6.94 11.40
C SER A 1090 20.10 5.98 10.22
N ARG A 1091 21.05 5.91 9.28
CA ARG A 1091 20.98 5.03 8.10
C ARG A 1091 22.16 4.06 8.00
N PRO A 1092 22.18 2.96 8.78
CA PRO A 1092 23.19 1.94 8.61
C PRO A 1092 23.04 1.24 7.24
N SER A 1093 24.14 1.06 6.53
CA SER A 1093 24.17 0.41 5.22
C SER A 1093 23.77 -1.06 5.31
N LEU A 1094 22.76 -1.48 4.53
CA LEU A 1094 22.35 -2.89 4.48
C LEU A 1094 23.46 -3.80 3.95
N ALA A 1095 24.35 -3.29 3.11
CA ALA A 1095 25.53 -4.03 2.61
C ALA A 1095 26.45 -4.51 3.74
N LEU A 1096 26.47 -3.75 4.85
CA LEU A 1096 27.36 -3.99 6.00
C LEU A 1096 26.61 -4.64 7.16
N ASN A 1097 25.28 -4.56 7.19
CA ASN A 1097 24.47 -5.04 8.31
C ASN A 1097 24.70 -6.52 8.61
N SER A 1098 25.07 -6.82 9.85
CA SER A 1098 25.48 -8.17 10.25
C SER A 1098 24.33 -9.21 10.18
N ASN A 1099 23.07 -8.78 10.26
CA ASN A 1099 21.92 -9.69 10.17
C ASN A 1099 21.78 -10.31 8.76
N LEU A 1100 22.11 -9.57 7.70
CA LEU A 1100 22.03 -10.06 6.32
C LEU A 1100 23.09 -11.11 6.01
N HIS A 1101 24.21 -11.05 6.71
CA HIS A 1101 25.33 -11.98 6.59
C HIS A 1101 25.25 -13.18 7.53
N SER A 1102 24.25 -13.21 8.43
CA SER A 1102 24.04 -14.30 9.39
C SER A 1102 23.73 -15.65 8.70
N ALA A 1103 24.02 -16.75 9.39
CA ALA A 1103 23.66 -18.09 8.93
C ALA A 1103 22.13 -18.32 8.92
N THR A 1104 21.39 -17.63 9.80
CA THR A 1104 19.93 -17.72 9.96
C THR A 1104 19.26 -16.37 9.66
N PRO A 1105 18.02 -16.34 9.15
CA PRO A 1105 17.29 -15.09 8.89
C PRO A 1105 16.60 -14.51 10.14
N GLY A 1106 16.65 -15.19 11.29
CA GLY A 1106 15.80 -14.92 12.46
C GLY A 1106 15.74 -13.44 12.88
N ASN A 1107 16.90 -12.83 13.17
CA ASN A 1107 16.96 -11.43 13.57
C ASN A 1107 16.47 -10.46 12.49
N LEU A 1108 16.78 -10.72 11.21
CA LEU A 1108 16.31 -9.89 10.10
C LEU A 1108 14.78 -9.95 10.04
N LEU A 1109 14.19 -11.13 10.17
CA LEU A 1109 12.74 -11.33 10.15
C LEU A 1109 12.07 -10.64 11.35
N GLN A 1110 12.65 -10.70 12.54
CA GLN A 1110 12.15 -9.97 13.71
C GLN A 1110 12.10 -8.46 13.45
N VAL A 1111 13.17 -7.89 12.87
CA VAL A 1111 13.22 -6.45 12.53
C VAL A 1111 12.22 -6.09 11.44
N ILE A 1112 12.08 -6.88 10.36
CA ILE A 1112 11.11 -6.62 9.30
C ILE A 1112 9.67 -6.69 9.84
N LEU A 1113 9.35 -7.70 10.65
CA LEU A 1113 7.99 -7.92 11.13
C LEU A 1113 7.58 -6.88 12.20
N HIS A 1114 8.48 -6.57 13.13
CA HIS A 1114 8.14 -5.80 14.33
C HIS A 1114 8.71 -4.38 14.35
N GLY A 1115 9.66 -4.06 13.47
CA GLY A 1115 10.30 -2.76 13.41
C GLY A 1115 11.22 -2.48 14.60
N ILE A 1116 11.66 -1.22 14.70
CA ILE A 1116 12.44 -0.67 15.82
C ILE A 1116 11.66 0.56 16.32
N ASN A 1117 10.61 0.31 17.11
CA ASN A 1117 9.70 1.36 17.56
C ASN A 1117 10.19 2.11 18.80
N ALA A 1118 11.15 1.54 19.54
CA ALA A 1118 11.77 2.13 20.73
C ALA A 1118 13.30 2.11 20.58
N PRO A 1119 13.88 2.99 19.72
CA PRO A 1119 15.33 3.04 19.54
C PRO A 1119 16.04 3.47 20.84
N VAL A 1120 17.33 3.17 20.92
CA VAL A 1120 18.19 3.54 22.08
C VAL A 1120 18.15 5.04 22.34
N SER A 1121 18.14 5.86 21.28
CA SER A 1121 17.98 7.31 21.31
C SER A 1121 17.10 7.79 20.15
N GLY A 1122 16.52 8.99 20.28
CA GLY A 1122 15.65 9.56 19.24
C GLY A 1122 16.35 9.81 17.90
N ASP A 1123 17.65 10.09 17.92
CA ASP A 1123 18.45 10.39 16.73
C ASP A 1123 18.66 9.17 15.81
N LEU A 1124 18.47 7.95 16.33
CA LEU A 1124 18.56 6.74 15.52
C LEU A 1124 17.35 6.54 14.60
N GLY A 1125 16.25 7.25 14.84
CA GLY A 1125 15.02 7.09 14.09
C GLY A 1125 14.22 5.83 14.47
N THR A 1126 12.98 5.77 13.99
CA THR A 1126 12.11 4.59 14.17
C THR A 1126 11.95 3.84 12.86
N MET A 1127 12.00 2.52 12.91
CA MET A 1127 11.68 1.67 11.77
C MET A 1127 10.29 1.04 11.97
N PRO A 1128 9.34 1.18 11.03
CA PRO A 1128 8.03 0.54 11.15
C PRO A 1128 8.13 -0.98 11.02
N GLY A 1129 7.21 -1.70 11.65
CA GLY A 1129 7.03 -3.14 11.47
C GLY A 1129 6.03 -3.47 10.37
N PHE A 1130 6.34 -4.48 9.56
CA PHE A 1130 5.53 -4.89 8.40
C PHE A 1130 4.66 -6.12 8.65
N ALA A 1131 4.57 -6.63 9.89
CA ALA A 1131 3.77 -7.81 10.22
C ALA A 1131 2.31 -7.71 9.77
N ASN A 1132 1.71 -6.52 9.79
CA ASN A 1132 0.31 -6.32 9.42
C ASN A 1132 0.10 -6.00 7.93
N SER A 1133 1.19 -5.61 7.24
CA SER A 1133 1.14 -5.08 5.86
C SER A 1133 1.63 -6.10 4.82
N LEU A 1134 2.54 -7.01 5.21
CA LEU A 1134 3.03 -8.08 4.35
C LEU A 1134 2.61 -9.46 4.86
N ASP A 1135 2.29 -10.39 3.96
CA ASP A 1135 2.06 -11.81 4.28
C ASP A 1135 3.37 -12.61 4.40
N ASP A 1136 3.28 -13.89 4.79
CA ASP A 1136 4.45 -14.73 5.02
C ASP A 1136 5.30 -14.95 3.76
N ARG A 1137 4.64 -15.02 2.59
CA ARG A 1137 5.29 -15.21 1.29
C ARG A 1137 6.05 -13.94 0.90
N GLN A 1138 5.42 -12.78 1.00
CA GLN A 1138 6.01 -11.47 0.71
C GLN A 1138 7.23 -11.20 1.60
N VAL A 1139 7.15 -11.50 2.90
CA VAL A 1139 8.31 -11.36 3.82
C VAL A 1139 9.44 -12.32 3.43
N SER A 1140 9.11 -13.55 3.02
CA SER A 1140 10.11 -14.54 2.58
C SER A 1140 10.83 -14.13 1.29
N GLU A 1141 10.09 -13.60 0.31
CA GLU A 1141 10.62 -13.05 -0.94
C GLU A 1141 11.50 -11.82 -0.68
N LEU A 1142 11.05 -10.89 0.18
CA LEU A 1142 11.83 -9.73 0.59
C LEU A 1142 13.14 -10.14 1.25
N ALA A 1143 13.11 -11.05 2.23
CA ALA A 1143 14.31 -11.51 2.93
C ALA A 1143 15.30 -12.20 1.98
N SER A 1144 14.80 -13.01 1.04
CA SER A 1144 15.60 -13.66 0.00
C SER A 1144 16.29 -12.65 -0.90
N TYR A 1145 15.54 -11.64 -1.38
CA TYR A 1145 16.08 -10.57 -2.22
C TYR A 1145 17.14 -9.75 -1.49
N LEU A 1146 16.86 -9.32 -0.25
CA LEU A 1146 17.81 -8.55 0.54
C LEU A 1146 19.14 -9.30 0.71
N ARG A 1147 19.09 -10.60 1.00
CA ARG A 1147 20.30 -11.43 1.11
C ARG A 1147 21.03 -11.55 -0.22
N GLN A 1148 20.31 -11.82 -1.31
CA GLN A 1148 20.91 -11.93 -2.63
C GLN A 1148 21.60 -10.63 -3.07
N ARG A 1149 21.00 -9.47 -2.79
CA ARG A 1149 21.53 -8.17 -3.17
C ARG A 1149 22.67 -7.71 -2.26
N PHE A 1150 22.49 -7.79 -0.94
CA PHE A 1150 23.39 -7.15 0.03
C PHE A 1150 24.41 -8.11 0.67
N ALA A 1151 24.24 -9.42 0.50
CA ALA A 1151 25.19 -10.45 0.92
C ALA A 1151 25.37 -11.54 -0.18
N PRO A 1152 25.73 -11.15 -1.43
CA PRO A 1152 25.77 -12.07 -2.58
C PRO A 1152 26.82 -13.18 -2.45
N ASP A 1153 27.80 -13.03 -1.57
CA ASP A 1153 28.81 -14.04 -1.26
C ASP A 1153 28.28 -15.15 -0.32
N LYS A 1154 27.10 -14.96 0.27
CA LYS A 1154 26.50 -15.92 1.20
C LYS A 1154 25.50 -16.83 0.49
N PRO A 1155 25.41 -18.11 0.89
CA PRO A 1155 24.40 -19.03 0.35
C PRO A 1155 22.99 -18.55 0.73
N ALA A 1156 22.00 -18.76 -0.14
CA ALA A 1156 20.60 -18.51 0.17
C ALA A 1156 20.15 -19.26 1.44
N TRP A 1157 19.27 -18.64 2.23
CA TRP A 1157 18.68 -19.32 3.38
C TRP A 1157 17.70 -20.42 2.94
N SER A 1158 17.56 -21.46 3.75
CA SER A 1158 16.57 -22.54 3.54
C SER A 1158 15.36 -22.33 4.44
N ASP A 1159 14.18 -22.78 4.01
CA ASP A 1159 12.93 -22.81 4.78
C ASP A 1159 12.52 -21.46 5.42
N ILE A 1160 12.76 -20.34 4.72
CA ILE A 1160 12.51 -18.97 5.21
C ILE A 1160 11.06 -18.80 5.67
N GLU A 1161 10.08 -19.33 4.93
CA GLU A 1161 8.66 -19.19 5.26
C GLU A 1161 8.31 -19.82 6.62
N THR A 1162 8.97 -20.92 6.98
CA THR A 1162 8.82 -21.53 8.31
C THR A 1162 9.44 -20.65 9.39
N ALA A 1163 10.58 -20.01 9.11
CA ALA A 1163 11.18 -19.03 10.01
C ALA A 1163 10.31 -17.78 10.19
N VAL A 1164 9.63 -17.31 9.13
CA VAL A 1164 8.66 -16.20 9.21
C VAL A 1164 7.49 -16.55 10.13
N ARG A 1165 6.90 -17.74 9.95
CA ARG A 1165 5.82 -18.22 10.84
C ARG A 1165 6.27 -18.29 12.29
N ALA A 1166 7.49 -18.79 12.55
CA ALA A 1166 8.04 -18.86 13.89
C ALA A 1166 8.24 -17.47 14.52
N ALA A 1167 8.77 -16.51 13.76
CA ALA A 1167 8.97 -15.13 14.22
C ALA A 1167 7.63 -14.46 14.58
N ARG A 1168 6.58 -14.63 13.76
CA ARG A 1168 5.23 -14.12 14.06
C ARG A 1168 4.61 -14.72 15.31
N GLN A 1169 4.83 -16.02 15.55
CA GLN A 1169 4.29 -16.71 16.72
C GLN A 1169 5.03 -16.31 18.01
N ALA A 1170 6.33 -16.04 17.94
CA ALA A 1170 7.14 -15.66 19.08
C ALA A 1170 6.71 -14.32 19.70
N ALA A 1171 6.13 -13.40 18.92
CA ALA A 1171 5.64 -12.11 19.38
C ALA A 1171 4.17 -12.11 19.89
N ALA A 1172 3.42 -13.19 19.62
CA ALA A 1172 2.03 -13.33 20.07
C ALA A 1172 1.90 -13.94 21.48
N GLN A 1173 3.03 -14.31 22.09
CA GLN A 1173 3.17 -14.89 23.43
C GLN A 1173 3.87 -13.90 24.35
#